data_AF-A0A2H3HZH1-F1
#
_entry.id   AF-A0A2H3HZH1-F1
#
_cell.length_a   1.000
_cell.length_b   1.000
_cell.length_c   1.000
_cell.angle_alpha   90.00
_cell.angle_beta   90.00
_cell.angle_gamma   90.00
#
_symmetry.space_group_name_H-M   'P 1'
#
loop_
_entity.id
_entity.type
_entity.pdbx_description
1 polymer ?
#
loop_
_entity_poly.entity_id
_entity_poly.type
_entity_poly.pdbx_seq_one_letter_code
_entity_poly.pdbx_strand_id
1 'polypeptide(L)'
;MLMVEKQWILVQQKTFTKWLNNKLKVRNLAISDLTKDLSDGVNLIHLLEILGDESLGRYASKPKLRVQKFENVNKGLDFIKLRGIQMTNIGAEDIVDGNQKIILGLIWTLISKFTISDISSEGMSAKEGLLLWCQRKTACYPEVEVRDFSASWNDGLAFCALLDIHRPDLIDFDSLDKNDHRGNMQLAFDIAANEIGIPDLLDVEDVCDVDKPDERSLMTYIAYWFHAFSQLEKVENAGRRVEKFVSNMQGAWEMQSSYEKRMKELLAQIANQRAEWQGASFEGTYTDAKVQLAEFSHYKRNQKRKWVAEKSDLAALLGNIKTKLSTYRLRPYEPPADLSLDRCDRDWEGLMKEEHERSQLINETIRDIKNKLRRSFADKANDFALTLKTLTLAISGLEGDVEDQLTHVKRLNDNLPPLDAFLETIADLEEQCAEANIDENDYTTYTLDELSYELGLVKSSVAKKLAFLENQMVARNMTNLTPIQLEEFESVFRHFDRDGSNTLQEIEFSAALASLGLVYDEDEMHEVFLETCGRNSTVSFEQFIRFMVSVTEDQNTAEQVFQSFREVADGKPYVTELDLRHSLIPDELIDNLLESMPKHEGPDLLEDRDLPKYDYITFMERMMDNQGTSEDTKRSINGGH
;
A
#
# COMPACT_ATOMS: atom_id res chain seq x y z
N MET A 1 84.04 -30.15 57.56
CA MET A 1 83.85 -28.71 57.78
C MET A 1 84.35 -27.86 56.59
N LEU A 2 85.60 -28.02 56.12
CA LEU A 2 86.15 -27.28 54.96
C LEU A 2 85.54 -27.61 53.57
N MET A 3 84.82 -28.74 53.41
CA MET A 3 84.17 -29.11 52.14
C MET A 3 82.81 -28.43 51.92
N VAL A 4 82.02 -28.25 52.98
CA VAL A 4 80.70 -27.58 52.92
C VAL A 4 80.84 -26.09 52.62
N GLU A 5 81.90 -25.45 53.13
CA GLU A 5 82.23 -24.04 52.86
C GLU A 5 82.56 -23.73 51.38
N LYS A 6 82.83 -24.75 50.55
CA LYS A 6 83.16 -24.58 49.12
C LYS A 6 81.97 -24.81 48.18
N GLN A 7 80.94 -25.54 48.62
CA GLN A 7 79.86 -25.99 47.73
C GLN A 7 78.93 -24.83 47.32
N TRP A 8 78.56 -23.93 48.25
CA TRP A 8 77.75 -22.75 47.92
C TRP A 8 78.45 -21.79 46.94
N ILE A 9 79.79 -21.69 47.01
CA ILE A 9 80.58 -20.86 46.08
C ILE A 9 80.51 -21.42 44.66
N LEU A 10 80.53 -22.75 44.51
CA LEU A 10 80.43 -23.42 43.21
C LEU A 10 79.05 -23.24 42.59
N VAL A 11 77.98 -23.43 43.36
CA VAL A 11 76.60 -23.19 42.92
C VAL A 11 76.39 -21.74 42.51
N GLN A 12 76.88 -20.79 43.32
CA GLN A 12 76.78 -19.37 43.03
C GLN A 12 77.56 -18.99 41.76
N GLN A 13 78.76 -19.51 41.59
CA GLN A 13 79.54 -19.30 40.37
C GLN A 13 78.82 -19.85 39.13
N LYS A 14 78.26 -21.07 39.20
CA LYS A 14 77.52 -21.70 38.10
C LYS A 14 76.30 -20.84 37.71
N THR A 15 75.49 -20.46 38.69
CA THR A 15 74.29 -19.63 38.52
C THR A 15 74.61 -18.26 37.94
N PHE A 16 75.62 -17.58 38.49
CA PHE A 16 76.02 -16.26 38.00
C PHE A 16 76.65 -16.32 36.60
N THR A 17 77.37 -17.39 36.29
CA THR A 17 77.90 -17.62 34.93
C THR A 17 76.76 -17.84 33.93
N LYS A 18 75.76 -18.67 34.28
CA LYS A 18 74.54 -18.85 33.47
C LYS A 18 73.78 -17.53 33.28
N TRP A 19 73.65 -16.71 34.33
CA TRP A 19 73.02 -15.39 34.25
C TRP A 19 73.78 -14.44 33.32
N LEU A 20 75.11 -14.38 33.45
CA LEU A 20 75.96 -13.56 32.57
C LEU A 20 75.84 -13.99 31.11
N ASN A 21 75.91 -15.29 30.84
CA ASN A 21 75.77 -15.84 29.50
C ASN A 21 74.39 -15.55 28.91
N ASN A 22 73.34 -15.59 29.72
CA ASN A 22 72.01 -15.21 29.27
C ASN A 22 71.94 -13.74 28.83
N LYS A 23 72.58 -12.82 29.56
CA LYS A 23 72.66 -11.39 29.17
C LYS A 23 73.56 -11.16 27.96
N LEU A 24 74.71 -11.84 27.91
CA LEU A 24 75.72 -11.68 26.85
C LEU A 24 75.34 -12.37 25.53
N LYS A 25 74.36 -13.27 25.54
CA LYS A 25 73.82 -13.96 24.35
C LYS A 25 73.46 -12.99 23.22
N VAL A 26 72.95 -11.80 23.55
CA VAL A 26 72.60 -10.75 22.58
C VAL A 26 73.78 -10.30 21.73
N ARG A 27 75.01 -10.38 22.26
CA ARG A 27 76.25 -10.03 21.56
C ARG A 27 77.05 -11.27 21.10
N ASN A 28 76.47 -12.46 21.16
CA ASN A 28 77.13 -13.74 20.85
C ASN A 28 78.43 -13.95 21.65
N LEU A 29 78.46 -13.49 22.91
CA LEU A 29 79.58 -13.69 23.83
C LEU A 29 79.19 -14.74 24.89
N ALA A 30 80.17 -15.54 25.31
CA ALA A 30 80.00 -16.55 26.36
C ALA A 30 81.22 -16.59 27.27
N ILE A 31 80.94 -16.75 28.57
CA ILE A 31 81.90 -16.88 29.65
C ILE A 31 81.93 -18.35 30.07
N SER A 32 83.14 -18.89 30.17
CA SER A 32 83.43 -20.26 30.59
C SER A 32 84.04 -20.30 31.99
N ASP A 33 84.96 -19.38 32.29
CA ASP A 33 85.60 -19.24 33.59
C ASP A 33 85.48 -17.79 34.05
N LEU A 34 84.62 -17.59 35.04
CA LEU A 34 84.30 -16.28 35.61
C LEU A 34 85.54 -15.46 36.03
N THR A 35 86.57 -16.14 36.55
CA THR A 35 87.77 -15.48 37.05
C THR A 35 88.71 -15.05 35.94
N LYS A 36 88.80 -15.84 34.86
CA LYS A 36 89.68 -15.56 33.72
C LYS A 36 89.03 -14.63 32.70
N ASP A 37 87.77 -14.89 32.36
CA ASP A 37 87.08 -14.23 31.26
C ASP A 37 86.60 -12.81 31.62
N LEU A 38 86.57 -12.46 32.92
CA LEU A 38 86.33 -11.08 33.38
C LEU A 38 87.63 -10.31 33.69
N SER A 39 88.78 -11.00 33.79
CA SER A 39 90.06 -10.40 34.21
C SER A 39 90.58 -9.31 33.27
N ASP A 40 90.13 -9.30 32.01
CA ASP A 40 90.55 -8.34 31.00
C ASP A 40 89.63 -7.10 30.88
N GLY A 41 88.51 -7.11 31.61
CA GLY A 41 87.51 -6.05 31.67
C GLY A 41 86.62 -5.91 30.44
N VAL A 42 86.87 -6.63 29.34
CA VAL A 42 86.12 -6.46 28.08
C VAL A 42 84.70 -7.00 28.21
N ASN A 43 84.55 -8.23 28.73
CA ASN A 43 83.24 -8.84 28.96
C ASN A 43 82.43 -8.08 30.02
N LEU A 44 83.09 -7.51 31.04
CA LEU A 44 82.44 -6.68 32.05
C LEU A 44 81.87 -5.39 31.43
N ILE A 45 82.63 -4.72 30.56
CA ILE A 45 82.14 -3.54 29.84
C ILE A 45 80.93 -3.91 28.98
N HIS A 46 81.01 -4.98 28.17
CA HIS A 46 79.89 -5.41 27.34
C HIS A 46 78.62 -5.72 28.15
N LEU A 47 78.77 -6.39 29.29
CA LEU A 47 77.67 -6.64 30.21
C LEU A 47 77.04 -5.33 30.69
N LEU A 48 77.86 -4.38 31.16
CA LEU A 48 77.38 -3.10 31.68
C LEU A 48 76.70 -2.24 30.61
N GLU A 49 77.18 -2.29 29.37
CA GLU A 49 76.50 -1.63 28.24
C GLU A 49 75.12 -2.26 27.97
N ILE A 50 74.99 -3.59 28.07
CA ILE A 50 73.71 -4.29 27.90
C ILE A 50 72.75 -3.98 29.05
N LEU A 51 73.22 -4.02 30.29
CA LEU A 51 72.38 -3.76 31.47
C LEU A 51 71.99 -2.28 31.60
N GLY A 52 72.89 -1.39 31.17
CA GLY A 52 72.71 0.05 31.26
C GLY A 52 72.03 0.70 30.06
N ASP A 53 71.91 -0.03 28.94
CA ASP A 53 71.45 0.44 27.62
C ASP A 53 72.21 1.70 27.12
N GLU A 54 73.50 1.79 27.47
CA GLU A 54 74.37 2.93 27.14
C GLU A 54 75.77 2.45 26.79
N SER A 55 76.45 3.13 25.85
CA SER A 55 77.84 2.78 25.53
C SER A 55 78.81 3.41 26.54
N LEU A 56 79.76 2.60 27.01
CA LEU A 56 80.85 3.08 27.87
C LEU A 56 81.94 3.82 27.06
N GLY A 57 81.82 3.90 25.74
CA GLY A 57 82.76 4.61 24.85
C GLY A 57 84.04 3.80 24.59
N ARG A 58 85.17 4.48 24.34
CA ARG A 58 86.42 3.81 23.94
C ARG A 58 87.08 3.06 25.11
N TYR A 59 87.44 1.81 24.89
CA TYR A 59 88.22 0.93 25.79
C TYR A 59 89.17 0.05 24.97
N ALA A 60 90.08 -0.66 25.63
CA ALA A 60 91.03 -1.54 24.95
C ALA A 60 90.37 -2.88 24.61
N SER A 61 89.96 -3.10 23.35
CA SER A 61 89.23 -4.31 22.92
C SER A 61 90.06 -5.60 22.90
N LYS A 62 91.40 -5.49 22.93
CA LYS A 62 92.33 -6.64 23.00
C LYS A 62 93.49 -6.31 23.97
N PRO A 63 93.23 -6.22 25.28
CA PRO A 63 94.21 -5.75 26.25
C PRO A 63 95.29 -6.83 26.47
N LYS A 64 96.55 -6.47 26.21
CA LYS A 64 97.70 -7.38 26.42
C LYS A 64 98.46 -7.04 27.70
N LEU A 65 98.53 -5.76 28.04
CA LEU A 65 99.23 -5.28 29.23
C LEU A 65 98.28 -5.27 30.43
N ARG A 66 98.79 -5.60 31.61
CA ARG A 66 98.04 -5.55 32.87
C ARG A 66 97.38 -4.18 33.10
N VAL A 67 98.08 -3.10 32.75
CA VAL A 67 97.56 -1.72 32.83
C VAL A 67 96.32 -1.51 31.97
N GLN A 68 96.29 -2.06 30.74
CA GLN A 68 95.12 -1.97 29.85
C GLN A 68 93.90 -2.72 30.42
N LYS A 69 94.13 -3.89 31.02
CA LYS A 69 93.07 -4.65 31.71
C LYS A 69 92.51 -3.86 32.91
N PHE A 70 93.41 -3.26 33.69
CA PHE A 70 93.06 -2.43 34.83
C PHE A 70 92.26 -1.18 34.45
N GLU A 71 92.63 -0.49 33.36
CA GLU A 71 91.86 0.64 32.80
C GLU A 71 90.47 0.22 32.35
N ASN A 72 90.33 -0.91 31.63
CA ASN A 72 89.04 -1.44 31.22
C ASN A 72 88.13 -1.76 32.43
N VAL A 73 88.67 -2.45 33.44
CA VAL A 73 87.90 -2.80 34.64
C VAL A 73 87.50 -1.54 35.41
N ASN A 74 88.41 -0.58 35.63
CA ASN A 74 88.07 0.68 36.31
C ASN A 74 86.98 1.44 35.58
N LYS A 75 87.03 1.48 34.24
CA LYS A 75 85.99 2.12 33.43
C LYS A 75 84.61 1.49 33.67
N GLY A 76 84.54 0.15 33.79
CA GLY A 76 83.31 -0.54 34.18
C GLY A 76 82.87 -0.23 35.62
N LEU A 77 83.81 -0.25 36.57
CA LEU A 77 83.52 0.08 37.98
C LEU A 77 83.03 1.53 38.14
N ASP A 78 83.62 2.49 37.43
CA ASP A 78 83.23 3.89 37.49
C ASP A 78 81.82 4.10 36.93
N PHE A 79 81.44 3.36 35.87
CA PHE A 79 80.06 3.33 35.38
C PHE A 79 79.07 2.86 36.46
N ILE A 80 79.43 1.82 37.23
CA ILE A 80 78.62 1.32 38.35
C ILE A 80 78.48 2.38 39.46
N LYS A 81 79.58 3.06 39.83
CA LYS A 81 79.58 4.14 40.83
C LYS A 81 78.72 5.33 40.39
N LEU A 82 78.80 5.73 39.13
CA LEU A 82 78.02 6.85 38.57
C LEU A 82 76.51 6.60 38.67
N ARG A 83 76.08 5.34 38.63
CA ARG A 83 74.67 4.93 38.82
C ARG A 83 74.26 4.80 40.30
N GLY A 84 75.08 5.28 41.23
CA GLY A 84 74.80 5.32 42.67
C GLY A 84 74.85 3.95 43.35
N ILE A 85 75.44 2.94 42.70
CA ILE A 85 75.52 1.59 43.22
C ILE A 85 76.72 1.49 44.18
N GLN A 86 76.44 1.11 45.43
CA GLN A 86 77.47 0.99 46.46
C GLN A 86 78.34 -0.25 46.22
N MET A 87 79.64 -0.05 46.05
CA MET A 87 80.63 -1.12 45.91
C MET A 87 81.58 -1.11 47.11
N THR A 88 81.21 -1.80 48.17
CA THR A 88 82.05 -1.95 49.37
C THR A 88 83.12 -3.02 49.12
N ASN A 89 84.40 -2.67 49.22
CA ASN A 89 85.55 -3.58 49.09
C ASN A 89 85.70 -4.28 47.73
N ILE A 90 85.36 -3.61 46.61
CA ILE A 90 85.61 -4.11 45.25
C ILE A 90 86.60 -3.16 44.54
N GLY A 91 87.83 -3.63 44.31
CA GLY A 91 88.84 -2.92 43.51
C GLY A 91 89.00 -3.51 42.11
N ALA A 92 89.55 -2.72 41.18
CA ALA A 92 89.90 -3.22 39.84
C ALA A 92 91.05 -4.25 39.88
N GLU A 93 91.93 -4.15 40.88
CA GLU A 93 93.03 -5.10 41.10
C GLU A 93 92.50 -6.51 41.35
N ASP A 94 91.52 -6.62 42.24
CA ASP A 94 90.90 -7.89 42.63
C ASP A 94 90.25 -8.64 41.45
N ILE A 95 89.71 -7.90 40.49
CA ILE A 95 89.07 -8.48 39.30
C ILE A 95 90.13 -8.92 38.30
N VAL A 96 91.17 -8.12 38.07
CA VAL A 96 92.28 -8.46 37.16
C VAL A 96 93.08 -9.65 37.69
N ASP A 97 93.21 -9.78 39.02
CA ASP A 97 93.89 -10.90 39.69
C ASP A 97 93.02 -12.15 39.87
N GLY A 98 91.74 -12.09 39.47
CA GLY A 98 90.87 -13.26 39.51
C GLY A 98 90.40 -13.64 40.91
N ASN A 99 90.24 -12.67 41.83
CA ASN A 99 89.71 -12.92 43.17
C ASN A 99 88.23 -13.34 43.10
N GLN A 100 87.99 -14.66 43.11
CA GLN A 100 86.69 -15.28 42.93
C GLN A 100 85.60 -14.70 43.84
N LYS A 101 85.89 -14.46 45.12
CA LYS A 101 84.89 -13.92 46.07
C LYS A 101 84.46 -12.49 45.71
N ILE A 102 85.41 -11.65 45.30
CA ILE A 102 85.14 -10.25 44.93
C ILE A 102 84.42 -10.18 43.59
N ILE A 103 84.79 -11.03 42.62
CA ILE A 103 84.10 -11.13 41.33
C ILE A 103 82.64 -11.59 41.52
N LEU A 104 82.39 -12.61 42.34
CA LEU A 104 81.02 -13.02 42.69
C LEU A 104 80.26 -11.91 43.41
N GLY A 105 80.92 -11.18 44.32
CA GLY A 105 80.35 -10.00 44.98
C GLY A 105 79.94 -8.90 44.01
N LEU A 106 80.77 -8.61 43.00
CA LEU A 106 80.47 -7.65 41.94
C LEU A 106 79.25 -8.08 41.12
N ILE A 107 79.22 -9.32 40.66
CA ILE A 107 78.12 -9.84 39.83
C ILE A 107 76.82 -9.86 40.62
N TRP A 108 76.87 -10.26 41.90
CA TRP A 108 75.71 -10.16 42.79
C TRP A 108 75.18 -8.73 42.88
N THR A 109 76.06 -7.74 43.05
CA THR A 109 75.66 -6.33 43.08
C THR A 109 74.95 -5.92 41.78
N LEU A 110 75.42 -6.40 40.63
CA LEU A 110 74.78 -6.16 39.34
C LEU A 110 73.43 -6.87 39.21
N ILE A 111 73.33 -8.14 39.60
CA ILE A 111 72.06 -8.89 39.60
C ILE A 111 71.04 -8.21 40.51
N SER A 112 71.44 -7.92 41.75
CA SER A 112 70.61 -7.26 42.74
C SER A 112 70.09 -5.92 42.23
N LYS A 113 70.95 -5.12 41.57
CA LYS A 113 70.54 -3.83 41.04
C LYS A 113 69.68 -3.90 39.77
N PHE A 114 70.07 -4.70 38.79
CA PHE A 114 69.46 -4.68 37.44
C PHE A 114 68.43 -5.78 37.20
N THR A 115 68.30 -6.75 38.11
CA THR A 115 67.30 -7.82 38.01
C THR A 115 66.34 -7.79 39.20
N ILE A 116 66.80 -7.53 40.41
CA ILE A 116 65.94 -7.65 41.61
C ILE A 116 65.36 -6.31 42.05
N SER A 117 66.14 -5.21 41.99
CA SER A 117 65.74 -3.93 42.58
C SER A 117 64.42 -3.36 42.05
N ASP A 118 64.07 -3.64 40.80
CA ASP A 118 62.83 -3.16 40.17
C ASP A 118 61.56 -3.88 40.69
N ILE A 119 61.73 -4.90 41.56
CA ILE A 119 60.65 -5.67 42.19
C ILE A 119 60.16 -5.01 43.50
N SER A 120 60.81 -3.91 43.94
CA SER A 120 60.43 -3.23 45.18
C SER A 120 58.97 -2.77 45.15
N SER A 121 58.17 -3.23 46.11
CA SER A 121 56.77 -2.84 46.31
C SER A 121 56.56 -2.31 47.73
N GLU A 122 55.62 -1.38 47.90
CA GLU A 122 55.11 -0.98 49.22
C GLU A 122 56.18 -0.45 50.21
N GLY A 123 57.25 0.19 49.71
CA GLY A 123 58.32 0.76 50.55
C GLY A 123 59.28 -0.28 51.16
N MET A 124 59.16 -1.54 50.76
CA MET A 124 60.02 -2.65 51.19
C MET A 124 61.29 -2.74 50.35
N SER A 125 62.31 -3.42 50.87
CA SER A 125 63.47 -3.79 50.06
C SER A 125 63.04 -4.73 48.92
N ALA A 126 63.80 -4.75 47.83
CA ALA A 126 63.48 -5.59 46.68
C ALA A 126 63.45 -7.10 46.99
N LYS A 127 64.26 -7.53 47.98
CA LYS A 127 64.24 -8.89 48.51
C LYS A 127 62.91 -9.21 49.20
N GLU A 128 62.46 -8.33 50.09
CA GLU A 128 61.20 -8.48 50.81
C GLU A 128 60.00 -8.42 49.85
N GLY A 129 60.04 -7.53 48.85
CA GLY A 129 59.02 -7.47 47.79
C GLY A 129 58.92 -8.77 46.99
N LEU A 130 60.06 -9.35 46.60
CA LEU A 130 60.08 -10.65 45.91
C LEU A 130 59.56 -11.78 46.80
N LEU A 131 59.91 -11.79 48.09
CA LEU A 131 59.46 -12.81 49.04
C LEU A 131 57.95 -12.71 49.26
N LEU A 132 57.45 -11.50 49.45
CA LEU A 132 56.03 -11.21 49.61
C LEU A 132 55.25 -11.61 48.35
N TRP A 133 55.79 -11.39 47.16
CA TRP A 133 55.18 -11.87 45.92
C TRP A 133 55.05 -13.39 45.91
N CYS A 134 56.13 -14.13 46.23
CA CYS A 134 56.09 -15.59 46.30
C CYS A 134 55.02 -16.05 47.29
N GLN A 135 55.03 -15.50 48.51
CA GLN A 135 54.05 -15.82 49.55
C GLN A 135 52.61 -15.53 49.12
N ARG A 136 52.35 -14.37 48.52
CA ARG A 136 51.01 -14.02 48.03
C ARG A 136 50.52 -14.97 46.92
N LYS A 137 51.43 -15.42 46.05
CA LYS A 137 51.11 -16.33 44.95
C LYS A 137 50.94 -17.78 45.40
N THR A 138 51.66 -18.22 46.43
CA THR A 138 51.57 -19.59 46.93
C THR A 138 50.63 -19.75 48.14
N ALA A 139 50.02 -18.68 48.65
CA ALA A 139 49.20 -18.71 49.87
C ALA A 139 48.00 -19.67 49.82
N CYS A 140 47.51 -20.01 48.62
CA CYS A 140 46.39 -20.92 48.42
C CYS A 140 46.78 -22.40 48.40
N TYR A 141 48.07 -22.74 48.50
CA TYR A 141 48.57 -24.11 48.51
C TYR A 141 49.00 -24.50 49.94
N PRO A 142 48.21 -25.32 50.66
CA PRO A 142 48.48 -25.65 52.06
C PRO A 142 49.84 -26.32 52.30
N GLU A 143 50.34 -27.06 51.32
CA GLU A 143 51.61 -27.78 51.37
C GLU A 143 52.83 -26.89 51.13
N VAL A 144 52.64 -25.63 50.71
CA VAL A 144 53.73 -24.73 50.30
C VAL A 144 53.83 -23.54 51.25
N GLU A 145 54.95 -23.45 51.96
CA GLU A 145 55.24 -22.32 52.85
C GLU A 145 56.59 -21.66 52.52
N VAL A 146 56.52 -20.53 51.80
CA VAL A 146 57.70 -19.76 51.41
C VAL A 146 58.09 -18.77 52.51
N ARG A 147 59.15 -19.08 53.28
CA ARG A 147 59.67 -18.24 54.37
C ARG A 147 61.01 -17.59 54.02
N ASP A 148 61.78 -18.21 53.14
CA ASP A 148 63.11 -17.76 52.74
C ASP A 148 63.38 -18.03 51.25
N PHE A 149 64.58 -17.65 50.79
CA PHE A 149 65.11 -18.01 49.48
C PHE A 149 66.17 -19.10 49.61
N SER A 150 65.96 -20.10 50.48
CA SER A 150 66.86 -21.22 50.69
C SER A 150 66.04 -22.50 50.85
N ALA A 151 65.86 -22.99 52.08
CA ALA A 151 65.22 -24.27 52.37
C ALA A 151 63.75 -24.36 51.95
N SER A 152 63.02 -23.23 51.90
CA SER A 152 61.62 -23.19 51.46
C SER A 152 61.38 -23.65 50.02
N TRP A 153 62.43 -23.86 49.23
CA TRP A 153 62.33 -24.22 47.81
C TRP A 153 62.84 -25.63 47.52
N ASN A 154 63.39 -26.35 48.51
CA ASN A 154 64.08 -27.62 48.31
C ASN A 154 63.20 -28.74 47.76
N ASP A 155 61.92 -28.73 48.11
CA ASP A 155 60.95 -29.77 47.71
C ASP A 155 60.41 -29.58 46.28
N GLY A 156 60.75 -28.47 45.62
CA GLY A 156 60.26 -28.10 44.29
C GLY A 156 58.80 -27.65 44.24
N LEU A 157 58.02 -27.82 45.32
CA LEU A 157 56.58 -27.55 45.34
C LEU A 157 56.29 -26.06 45.20
N ALA A 158 57.15 -25.19 45.73
CA ALA A 158 57.02 -23.75 45.54
C ALA A 158 57.12 -23.32 44.07
N PHE A 159 58.00 -23.94 43.28
CA PHE A 159 58.07 -23.68 41.83
C PHE A 159 56.85 -24.23 41.09
N CYS A 160 56.40 -25.44 41.45
CA CYS A 160 55.18 -26.02 40.88
C CYS A 160 53.93 -25.17 41.19
N ALA A 161 53.80 -24.64 42.40
CA ALA A 161 52.70 -23.77 42.79
C ALA A 161 52.72 -22.43 42.04
N LEU A 162 53.90 -21.87 41.78
CA LEU A 162 54.04 -20.67 40.93
C LEU A 162 53.65 -20.95 39.47
N LEU A 163 53.94 -22.14 38.94
CA LEU A 163 53.45 -22.54 37.61
C LEU A 163 51.93 -22.67 37.62
N ASP A 164 51.36 -23.40 38.57
CA ASP A 164 49.92 -23.69 38.63
C ASP A 164 49.07 -22.42 38.76
N ILE A 165 49.46 -21.47 39.62
CA ILE A 165 48.68 -20.24 39.83
C ILE A 165 48.68 -19.31 38.61
N HIS A 166 49.73 -19.35 37.80
CA HIS A 166 49.89 -18.47 36.63
C HIS A 166 49.54 -19.14 35.30
N ARG A 167 49.75 -20.45 35.21
CA ARG A 167 49.56 -21.30 34.03
C ARG A 167 49.08 -22.70 34.48
N PRO A 168 47.84 -22.80 35.02
CA PRO A 168 47.26 -24.08 35.45
C PRO A 168 47.04 -25.05 34.28
N ASP A 169 47.15 -24.58 33.04
CA ASP A 169 47.10 -25.40 31.83
C ASP A 169 48.37 -26.23 31.60
N LEU A 170 49.50 -25.88 32.24
CA LEU A 170 50.79 -26.53 32.04
C LEU A 170 51.15 -27.55 33.12
N ILE A 171 50.51 -27.49 34.28
CA ILE A 171 50.77 -28.38 35.40
C ILE A 171 49.48 -28.61 36.17
N ASP A 172 49.28 -29.82 36.66
CA ASP A 172 48.21 -30.14 37.60
C ASP A 172 48.85 -30.36 38.97
N PHE A 173 48.82 -29.32 39.82
CA PHE A 173 49.47 -29.36 41.13
C PHE A 173 48.92 -30.47 42.02
N ASP A 174 47.61 -30.72 42.02
CA ASP A 174 46.98 -31.67 42.94
C ASP A 174 47.36 -33.13 42.62
N SER A 175 47.68 -33.42 41.35
CA SER A 175 48.10 -34.75 40.91
C SER A 175 49.56 -35.12 41.25
N LEU A 176 50.38 -34.14 41.67
CA LEU A 176 51.81 -34.36 41.91
C LEU A 176 52.07 -35.21 43.16
N ASP A 177 53.04 -36.13 43.07
CA ASP A 177 53.59 -36.79 44.27
C ASP A 177 54.44 -35.79 45.06
N LYS A 178 53.90 -35.33 46.18
CA LYS A 178 54.55 -34.32 47.04
C LYS A 178 55.86 -34.79 47.67
N ASN A 179 56.11 -36.11 47.67
CA ASN A 179 57.36 -36.68 48.18
C ASN A 179 58.46 -36.78 47.11
N ASP A 180 58.14 -36.65 45.83
CA ASP A 180 59.13 -36.66 44.73
C ASP A 180 59.73 -35.27 44.51
N HIS A 181 60.56 -34.84 45.44
CA HIS A 181 61.18 -33.51 45.40
C HIS A 181 61.99 -33.25 44.12
N ARG A 182 62.76 -34.26 43.68
CA ARG A 182 63.61 -34.14 42.49
C ARG A 182 62.77 -34.11 41.22
N GLY A 183 61.76 -34.98 41.09
CA GLY A 183 60.88 -35.01 39.94
C GLY A 183 60.07 -33.73 39.81
N ASN A 184 59.49 -33.24 40.92
CA ASN A 184 58.73 -31.99 40.94
C ASN A 184 59.58 -30.78 40.54
N MET A 185 60.81 -30.68 41.06
CA MET A 185 61.73 -29.59 40.70
C MET A 185 62.11 -29.65 39.21
N GLN A 186 62.46 -30.83 38.70
CA GLN A 186 62.83 -31.02 37.30
C GLN A 186 61.67 -30.64 36.37
N LEU A 187 60.46 -31.13 36.68
CA LEU A 187 59.24 -30.80 35.95
C LEU A 187 59.03 -29.29 35.91
N ALA A 188 59.16 -28.61 37.05
CA ALA A 188 58.95 -27.18 37.11
C ALA A 188 59.97 -26.38 36.28
N PHE A 189 61.23 -26.79 36.29
CA PHE A 189 62.28 -26.13 35.51
C PHE A 189 62.11 -26.39 34.01
N ASP A 190 61.78 -27.61 33.61
CA ASP A 190 61.55 -27.96 32.21
C ASP A 190 60.38 -27.19 31.61
N ILE A 191 59.26 -27.06 32.35
CA ILE A 191 58.11 -26.26 31.92
C ILE A 191 58.51 -24.78 31.82
N ALA A 192 59.22 -24.26 32.81
CA ALA A 192 59.63 -22.86 32.82
C ALA A 192 60.54 -22.51 31.64
N ALA A 193 61.47 -23.39 31.28
CA ALA A 193 62.39 -23.19 30.16
C ALA A 193 61.71 -23.33 28.80
N ASN A 194 60.95 -24.41 28.61
CA ASN A 194 60.41 -24.76 27.29
C ASN A 194 59.15 -23.95 26.94
N GLU A 195 58.24 -23.76 27.90
CA GLU A 195 56.92 -23.17 27.65
C GLU A 195 56.84 -21.68 28.00
N ILE A 196 57.58 -21.24 29.03
CA ILE A 196 57.55 -19.85 29.52
C ILE A 196 58.77 -19.05 29.01
N GLY A 197 59.87 -19.73 28.68
CA GLY A 197 61.12 -19.12 28.22
C GLY A 197 62.00 -18.55 29.34
N ILE A 198 61.84 -19.03 30.58
CA ILE A 198 62.70 -18.69 31.71
C ILE A 198 64.04 -19.46 31.56
N PRO A 199 65.20 -18.79 31.49
CA PRO A 199 66.48 -19.49 31.29
C PRO A 199 66.88 -20.35 32.48
N ASP A 200 67.38 -21.57 32.25
CA ASP A 200 67.84 -22.50 33.30
C ASP A 200 69.09 -22.01 34.04
N LEU A 201 68.90 -21.18 35.07
CA LEU A 201 70.01 -20.63 35.87
C LEU A 201 70.49 -21.60 36.96
N LEU A 202 69.60 -22.47 37.45
CA LEU A 202 69.87 -23.44 38.50
C LEU A 202 69.71 -24.86 37.96
N ASP A 203 70.45 -25.80 38.52
CA ASP A 203 70.26 -27.22 38.26
C ASP A 203 69.56 -27.86 39.47
N VAL A 204 68.78 -28.91 39.22
CA VAL A 204 67.94 -29.55 40.26
C VAL A 204 68.75 -30.02 41.46
N GLU A 205 69.95 -30.58 41.22
CA GLU A 205 70.87 -31.05 42.27
C GLU A 205 71.38 -29.91 43.17
N ASP A 206 71.51 -28.69 42.64
CA ASP A 206 72.06 -27.54 43.37
C ASP A 206 71.07 -26.95 44.38
N VAL A 207 69.80 -27.39 44.32
CA VAL A 207 68.70 -26.95 45.20
C VAL A 207 68.11 -28.13 45.99
N CYS A 208 67.73 -29.21 45.31
CA CYS A 208 67.04 -30.34 45.94
C CYS A 208 67.94 -31.17 46.87
N ASP A 209 69.23 -31.34 46.53
CA ASP A 209 70.15 -32.19 47.31
C ASP A 209 70.93 -31.41 48.38
N VAL A 210 70.65 -30.12 48.54
CA VAL A 210 71.39 -29.23 49.44
C VAL A 210 70.45 -28.76 50.55
N ASP A 211 70.76 -29.11 51.81
CA ASP A 211 69.93 -28.74 52.98
C ASP A 211 69.66 -27.22 53.08
N LYS A 212 70.63 -26.40 52.64
CA LYS A 212 70.54 -24.94 52.60
C LYS A 212 71.13 -24.42 51.28
N PRO A 213 70.33 -24.30 50.21
CA PRO A 213 70.82 -23.76 48.95
C PRO A 213 71.23 -22.29 49.08
N ASP A 214 72.09 -21.85 48.15
CA ASP A 214 72.60 -20.48 48.16
C ASP A 214 71.49 -19.45 47.89
N GLU A 215 71.29 -18.56 48.86
CA GLU A 215 70.19 -17.59 48.85
C GLU A 215 70.25 -16.65 47.63
N ARG A 216 71.46 -16.22 47.26
CA ARG A 216 71.66 -15.31 46.14
C ARG A 216 71.34 -15.97 44.80
N SER A 217 71.70 -17.25 44.66
CA SER A 217 71.44 -18.04 43.47
C SER A 217 69.93 -18.27 43.28
N LEU A 218 69.22 -18.66 44.34
CA LEU A 218 67.76 -18.79 44.32
C LEU A 218 67.05 -17.47 44.05
N MET A 219 67.42 -16.39 44.75
CA MET A 219 66.86 -15.05 44.48
C MET A 219 67.05 -14.62 43.02
N THR A 220 68.22 -14.90 42.44
CA THR A 220 68.50 -14.59 41.04
C THR A 220 67.53 -15.31 40.12
N TYR A 221 67.31 -16.60 40.34
CA TYR A 221 66.42 -17.39 39.49
C TYR A 221 64.95 -17.02 39.69
N ILE A 222 64.48 -16.93 40.93
CA ILE A 222 63.10 -16.57 41.25
C ILE A 222 62.76 -15.15 40.76
N ALA A 223 63.72 -14.24 40.69
CA ALA A 223 63.49 -12.94 40.06
C ALA A 223 63.16 -13.06 38.56
N TYR A 224 63.72 -14.03 37.83
CA TYR A 224 63.30 -14.29 36.44
C TYR A 224 61.88 -14.82 36.35
N TRP A 225 61.48 -15.69 37.29
CA TRP A 225 60.11 -16.18 37.41
C TRP A 225 59.14 -15.01 37.66
N PHE A 226 59.46 -14.12 38.60
CA PHE A 226 58.69 -12.91 38.87
C PHE A 226 58.50 -12.06 37.60
N HIS A 227 59.60 -11.78 36.87
CA HIS A 227 59.53 -10.93 35.69
C HIS A 227 58.72 -11.55 34.55
N ALA A 228 58.92 -12.85 34.30
CA ALA A 228 58.17 -13.58 33.27
C ALA A 228 56.66 -13.54 33.57
N PHE A 229 56.26 -13.91 34.79
CA PHE A 229 54.85 -13.93 35.16
C PHE A 229 54.22 -12.56 35.29
N SER A 230 54.94 -11.57 35.83
CA SER A 230 54.46 -10.19 35.90
C SER A 230 54.26 -9.60 34.50
N GLN A 231 55.10 -9.96 33.53
CA GLN A 231 54.93 -9.54 32.15
C GLN A 231 53.71 -10.22 31.50
N LEU A 232 53.52 -11.53 31.73
CA LEU A 232 52.35 -12.26 31.24
C LEU A 232 51.04 -11.65 31.78
N GLU A 233 50.96 -11.36 33.08
CA GLU A 233 49.78 -10.71 33.67
C GLU A 233 49.51 -9.31 33.10
N LYS A 234 50.56 -8.53 32.82
CA LYS A 234 50.41 -7.21 32.18
C LYS A 234 49.82 -7.33 30.78
N VAL A 235 50.30 -8.30 30.00
CA VAL A 235 49.78 -8.59 28.65
C VAL A 235 48.35 -9.08 28.70
N GLU A 236 48.03 -10.00 29.62
CA GLU A 236 46.67 -10.51 29.79
C GLU A 236 45.68 -9.41 30.19
N ASN A 237 46.04 -8.58 31.18
CA ASN A 237 45.20 -7.46 31.59
C ASN A 237 45.03 -6.42 30.47
N ALA A 238 46.05 -6.23 29.62
CA ALA A 238 45.91 -5.42 28.41
C ALA A 238 44.94 -6.07 27.41
N GLY A 239 45.05 -7.39 27.19
CA GLY A 239 44.13 -8.18 26.37
C GLY A 239 42.68 -8.04 26.81
N ARG A 240 42.39 -8.23 28.10
CA ARG A 240 41.03 -8.05 28.67
C ARG A 240 40.49 -6.64 28.48
N ARG A 241 41.34 -5.61 28.52
CA ARG A 241 40.92 -4.21 28.22
C ARG A 241 40.57 -4.04 26.75
N VAL A 242 41.36 -4.61 25.85
CA VAL A 242 41.08 -4.60 24.40
C VAL A 242 39.79 -5.36 24.09
N GLU A 243 39.58 -6.53 24.69
CA GLU A 243 38.36 -7.31 24.54
C GLU A 243 37.11 -6.51 24.96
N LYS A 244 37.14 -5.90 26.16
CA LYS A 244 36.04 -5.03 26.62
C LYS A 244 35.80 -3.86 25.67
N PHE A 245 36.85 -3.26 25.12
CA PHE A 245 36.72 -2.20 24.13
C PHE A 245 36.05 -2.71 22.86
N VAL A 246 36.51 -3.84 22.29
CA VAL A 246 35.94 -4.43 21.07
C VAL A 246 34.48 -4.81 21.27
N SER A 247 34.11 -5.43 22.40
CA SER A 247 32.73 -5.78 22.71
C SER A 247 31.82 -4.54 22.79
N ASN A 248 32.28 -3.46 23.43
CA ASN A 248 31.54 -2.20 23.47
C ASN A 248 31.41 -1.55 22.09
N MET A 249 32.43 -1.69 21.23
CA MET A 249 32.43 -1.15 19.86
C MET A 249 31.54 -1.96 18.92
N GLN A 250 31.46 -3.27 19.08
CA GLN A 250 30.56 -4.12 18.31
C GLN A 250 29.12 -3.60 18.42
N GLY A 251 28.66 -3.32 19.63
CA GLY A 251 27.33 -2.74 19.85
C GLY A 251 27.17 -1.31 19.32
N ALA A 252 28.22 -0.59 18.94
CA ALA A 252 28.13 0.69 18.22
C ALA A 252 28.09 0.48 16.70
N TRP A 253 28.86 -0.47 16.18
CA TRP A 253 28.84 -0.86 14.76
C TRP A 253 27.51 -1.48 14.34
N GLU A 254 26.91 -2.31 15.19
CA GLU A 254 25.57 -2.86 14.96
C GLU A 254 24.51 -1.76 14.85
N MET A 255 24.59 -0.74 15.72
CA MET A 255 23.70 0.43 15.64
C MET A 255 23.90 1.22 14.35
N GLN A 256 25.15 1.43 13.91
CA GLN A 256 25.48 2.11 12.65
C GLN A 256 24.94 1.34 11.44
N SER A 257 25.21 0.04 11.36
CA SER A 257 24.71 -0.84 10.29
C SER A 257 23.18 -0.86 10.24
N SER A 258 22.53 -0.95 11.41
CA SER A 258 21.07 -0.87 11.52
C SER A 258 20.53 0.47 11.02
N TYR A 259 21.16 1.59 11.40
CA TYR A 259 20.79 2.93 10.92
C TYR A 259 20.88 3.02 9.40
N GLU A 260 22.02 2.62 8.80
CA GLU A 260 22.22 2.69 7.35
C GLU A 260 21.20 1.86 6.58
N LYS A 261 20.97 0.61 7.01
CA LYS A 261 20.00 -0.29 6.38
C LYS A 261 18.58 0.28 6.44
N ARG A 262 18.15 0.73 7.61
CA ARG A 262 16.81 1.28 7.83
C ARG A 262 16.60 2.61 7.11
N MET A 263 17.60 3.49 7.10
CA MET A 263 17.55 4.75 6.36
C MET A 263 17.44 4.52 4.86
N LYS A 264 18.24 3.60 4.32
CA LYS A 264 18.19 3.25 2.89
C LYS A 264 16.83 2.69 2.48
N GLU A 265 16.27 1.82 3.31
CA GLU A 265 14.93 1.25 3.08
C GLU A 265 13.85 2.34 3.10
N LEU A 266 13.88 3.24 4.08
CA LEU A 266 12.93 4.35 4.17
C LEU A 266 13.00 5.26 2.93
N LEU A 267 14.22 5.65 2.52
CA LEU A 267 14.43 6.48 1.33
C LEU A 267 13.94 5.79 0.05
N ALA A 268 14.19 4.48 -0.09
CA ALA A 268 13.70 3.71 -1.24
C ALA A 268 12.17 3.64 -1.28
N GLN A 269 11.53 3.41 -0.13
CA GLN A 269 10.07 3.38 -0.01
C GLN A 269 9.44 4.74 -0.35
N ILE A 270 10.03 5.84 0.12
CA ILE A 270 9.61 7.20 -0.24
C ILE A 270 9.74 7.40 -1.75
N ALA A 271 10.89 7.07 -2.33
CA ALA A 271 11.13 7.24 -3.77
C ALA A 271 10.16 6.43 -4.64
N ASN A 272 9.86 5.19 -4.26
CA ASN A 272 8.90 4.35 -4.98
C ASN A 272 7.49 4.94 -4.94
N GLN A 273 7.03 5.41 -3.78
CA GLN A 273 5.69 6.00 -3.66
C GLN A 273 5.54 7.27 -4.49
N ARG A 274 6.58 8.10 -4.52
CA ARG A 274 6.65 9.28 -5.38
C ARG A 274 6.56 8.92 -6.85
N ALA A 275 7.30 7.89 -7.28
CA ALA A 275 7.25 7.38 -8.65
C ALA A 275 5.86 6.82 -9.02
N GLU A 276 5.21 6.08 -8.10
CA GLU A 276 3.83 5.60 -8.29
C GLU A 276 2.85 6.77 -8.51
N TRP A 277 2.94 7.85 -7.72
CA TRP A 277 2.07 9.01 -7.89
C TRP A 277 2.33 9.77 -9.19
N GLN A 278 3.57 9.87 -9.64
CA GLN A 278 3.92 10.49 -10.91
C GLN A 278 3.46 9.66 -12.12
N GLY A 279 3.42 8.33 -12.00
CA GLY A 279 2.96 7.42 -13.06
C GLY A 279 1.45 7.18 -13.09
N ALA A 280 0.72 7.50 -12.02
CA ALA A 280 -0.70 7.18 -11.91
C ALA A 280 -1.61 8.17 -12.66
N SER A 281 -2.39 7.66 -13.61
CA SER A 281 -3.42 8.39 -14.36
C SER A 281 -4.84 8.02 -13.92
N PHE A 282 -5.81 8.83 -14.32
CA PHE A 282 -7.23 8.51 -14.14
C PHE A 282 -7.81 7.97 -15.45
N GLU A 283 -8.68 6.97 -15.36
CA GLU A 283 -9.42 6.42 -16.51
C GLU A 283 -10.60 7.31 -16.92
N GLY A 284 -10.95 8.29 -16.07
CA GLY A 284 -12.01 9.27 -16.31
C GLY A 284 -13.39 8.87 -15.79
N THR A 285 -13.51 7.68 -15.19
CA THR A 285 -14.73 7.22 -14.52
C THR A 285 -14.76 7.64 -13.06
N TYR A 286 -15.97 7.83 -12.50
CA TYR A 286 -16.13 8.19 -11.10
C TYR A 286 -15.65 7.07 -10.15
N THR A 287 -15.90 5.82 -10.54
CA THR A 287 -15.52 4.63 -9.77
C THR A 287 -14.01 4.52 -9.60
N ASP A 288 -13.22 4.70 -10.67
CA ASP A 288 -11.76 4.74 -10.62
C ASP A 288 -11.27 5.86 -9.67
N ALA A 289 -11.76 7.09 -9.86
CA ALA A 289 -11.35 8.21 -9.01
C ALA A 289 -11.68 7.98 -7.52
N LYS A 290 -12.78 7.29 -7.21
CA LYS A 290 -13.17 6.90 -5.84
C LYS A 290 -12.27 5.80 -5.27
N VAL A 291 -11.86 4.82 -6.07
CA VAL A 291 -10.89 3.79 -5.68
C VAL A 291 -9.54 4.44 -5.35
N GLN A 292 -9.03 5.31 -6.23
CA GLN A 292 -7.77 6.01 -6.00
C GLN A 292 -7.82 6.91 -4.74
N LEU A 293 -8.96 7.55 -4.46
CA LEU A 293 -9.17 8.30 -3.21
C LEU A 293 -9.12 7.39 -1.97
N ALA A 294 -9.70 6.19 -2.05
CA ALA A 294 -9.69 5.22 -0.96
C ALA A 294 -8.28 4.69 -0.68
N GLU A 295 -7.52 4.35 -1.73
CA GLU A 295 -6.12 3.94 -1.64
C GLU A 295 -5.23 5.04 -1.06
N PHE A 296 -5.39 6.28 -1.53
CA PHE A 296 -4.67 7.43 -1.00
C PHE A 296 -4.98 7.65 0.50
N SER A 297 -6.25 7.51 0.89
CA SER A 297 -6.66 7.60 2.29
C SER A 297 -6.07 6.47 3.15
N HIS A 298 -6.00 5.25 2.61
CA HIS A 298 -5.38 4.10 3.25
C HIS A 298 -3.87 4.32 3.47
N TYR A 299 -3.16 4.78 2.44
CA TYR A 299 -1.75 5.18 2.51
C TYR A 299 -1.51 6.18 3.66
N LYS A 300 -2.31 7.24 3.76
CA LYS A 300 -2.17 8.27 4.81
C LYS A 300 -2.39 7.74 6.23
N ARG A 301 -3.33 6.81 6.40
CA ARG A 301 -3.65 6.23 7.72
C ARG A 301 -2.64 5.18 8.18
N ASN A 302 -2.05 4.44 7.25
CA ASN A 302 -1.20 3.30 7.57
C ASN A 302 0.28 3.57 7.27
N GLN A 303 0.64 3.64 5.99
CA GLN A 303 2.04 3.64 5.54
C GLN A 303 2.77 4.94 5.92
N LYS A 304 2.14 6.10 5.66
CA LYS A 304 2.71 7.40 6.05
C LYS A 304 3.02 7.49 7.54
N ARG A 305 2.13 6.97 8.41
CA ARG A 305 2.34 6.99 9.86
C ARG A 305 3.56 6.17 10.28
N LYS A 306 3.74 4.98 9.67
CA LYS A 306 4.93 4.15 9.91
C LYS A 306 6.21 4.88 9.51
N TRP A 307 6.21 5.59 8.39
CA TRP A 307 7.37 6.36 7.94
C TRP A 307 7.68 7.58 8.81
N VAL A 308 6.66 8.28 9.32
CA VAL A 308 6.86 9.37 10.29
C VAL A 308 7.54 8.84 11.56
N ALA A 309 7.07 7.71 12.08
CA ALA A 309 7.67 7.07 13.25
C ALA A 309 9.11 6.63 12.96
N GLU A 310 9.33 5.94 11.83
CA GLU A 310 10.65 5.46 11.43
C GLU A 310 11.67 6.60 11.24
N LYS A 311 11.25 7.73 10.63
CA LYS A 311 12.08 8.93 10.49
C LYS A 311 12.50 9.50 11.85
N SER A 312 11.59 9.55 12.81
CA SER A 312 11.88 9.99 14.18
C SER A 312 12.84 9.02 14.88
N ASP A 313 12.59 7.72 14.77
CA ASP A 313 13.42 6.67 15.37
C ASP A 313 14.85 6.66 14.80
N LEU A 314 15.00 6.88 13.49
CA LEU A 314 16.30 7.01 12.84
C LEU A 314 17.08 8.23 13.32
N ALA A 315 16.42 9.38 13.50
CA ALA A 315 17.05 10.57 14.05
C ALA A 315 17.50 10.33 15.52
N ALA A 316 16.66 9.69 16.33
CA ALA A 316 17.00 9.30 17.69
C ALA A 316 18.16 8.29 17.73
N LEU A 317 18.14 7.28 16.85
CA LEU A 317 19.20 6.28 16.73
C LEU A 317 20.54 6.94 16.36
N LEU A 318 20.57 7.86 15.41
CA LEU A 318 21.79 8.60 15.06
C LEU A 318 22.31 9.43 16.24
N GLY A 319 21.41 10.10 16.98
CA GLY A 319 21.75 10.81 18.22
C GLY A 319 22.36 9.89 19.27
N ASN A 320 21.78 8.71 19.47
CA ASN A 320 22.30 7.69 20.39
C ASN A 320 23.67 7.16 19.97
N ILE A 321 23.90 6.91 18.67
CA ILE A 321 25.20 6.50 18.14
C ILE A 321 26.26 7.58 18.43
N LYS A 322 25.96 8.84 18.09
CA LYS A 322 26.88 9.96 18.34
C LYS A 322 27.20 10.12 19.83
N THR A 323 26.18 10.01 20.69
CA THR A 323 26.35 10.07 22.14
C THR A 323 27.21 8.93 22.66
N LYS A 324 26.95 7.69 22.21
CA LYS A 324 27.73 6.51 22.60
C LYS A 324 29.20 6.65 22.22
N LEU A 325 29.52 7.09 21.00
CA LEU A 325 30.90 7.32 20.57
C LEU A 325 31.57 8.48 21.33
N SER A 326 30.84 9.56 21.58
CA SER A 326 31.35 10.71 22.34
C SER A 326 31.67 10.37 23.79
N THR A 327 30.89 9.49 24.43
CA THR A 327 31.15 9.01 25.80
C THR A 327 32.53 8.36 25.91
N TYR A 328 32.98 7.66 24.86
CA TYR A 328 34.30 7.07 24.78
C TYR A 328 35.36 7.98 24.14
N ARG A 329 35.05 9.26 23.91
CA ARG A 329 35.91 10.25 23.24
C ARG A 329 36.39 9.80 21.84
N LEU A 330 35.57 9.01 21.16
CA LEU A 330 35.83 8.58 19.79
C LEU A 330 35.28 9.61 18.80
N ARG A 331 35.76 9.53 17.55
CA ARG A 331 35.26 10.38 16.47
C ARG A 331 33.74 10.16 16.31
N PRO A 332 32.93 11.24 16.29
CA PRO A 332 31.50 11.12 16.03
C PRO A 332 31.24 10.44 14.67
N TYR A 333 30.23 9.59 14.64
CA TYR A 333 29.78 8.98 13.39
C TYR A 333 29.08 10.02 12.52
N GLU A 334 29.55 10.13 11.29
CA GLU A 334 28.95 10.94 10.23
C GLU A 334 28.46 9.97 9.15
N PRO A 335 27.14 9.85 8.94
CA PRO A 335 26.62 8.95 7.92
C PRO A 335 27.00 9.42 6.52
N PRO A 336 27.06 8.50 5.54
CA PRO A 336 27.22 8.84 4.13
C PRO A 336 26.22 9.92 3.69
N ALA A 337 26.62 10.80 2.75
CA ALA A 337 25.82 11.96 2.36
C ALA A 337 24.42 11.58 1.83
N ASP A 338 24.31 10.41 1.18
CA ASP A 338 23.07 9.81 0.68
C ASP A 338 22.17 9.26 1.78
N LEU A 339 22.71 8.94 2.96
CA LEU A 339 21.98 8.42 4.13
C LEU A 339 21.90 9.44 5.27
N SER A 340 22.15 10.71 4.96
CA SER A 340 22.10 11.79 5.94
C SER A 340 20.67 12.15 6.33
N LEU A 341 20.49 12.72 7.53
CA LEU A 341 19.19 13.24 7.95
C LEU A 341 18.71 14.38 7.04
N ASP A 342 19.61 15.23 6.58
CA ASP A 342 19.31 16.32 5.64
C ASP A 342 18.73 15.79 4.32
N ARG A 343 19.33 14.71 3.78
CA ARG A 343 18.79 14.05 2.59
C ARG A 343 17.39 13.49 2.85
N CYS A 344 17.17 12.85 3.99
CA CYS A 344 15.87 12.31 4.38
C CYS A 344 14.83 13.42 4.54
N ASP A 345 15.19 14.56 5.14
CA ASP A 345 14.32 15.72 5.27
C ASP A 345 13.92 16.29 3.90
N ARG A 346 14.87 16.42 2.97
CA ARG A 346 14.59 16.89 1.61
C ARG A 346 13.67 15.95 0.83
N ASP A 347 13.93 14.64 0.89
CA ASP A 347 13.09 13.66 0.18
C ASP A 347 11.69 13.58 0.82
N TRP A 348 11.59 13.79 2.14
CA TRP A 348 10.32 13.91 2.87
C TRP A 348 9.52 15.15 2.48
N GLU A 349 10.18 16.32 2.35
CA GLU A 349 9.54 17.54 1.84
C GLU A 349 9.01 17.34 0.42
N GLY A 350 9.78 16.66 -0.43
CA GLY A 350 9.34 16.28 -1.79
C GLY A 350 8.09 15.40 -1.76
N LEU A 351 8.06 14.38 -0.90
CA LEU A 351 6.89 13.52 -0.70
C LEU A 351 5.67 14.31 -0.23
N MET A 352 5.84 15.23 0.74
CA MET A 352 4.74 16.05 1.27
C MET A 352 4.15 16.97 0.21
N LYS A 353 4.99 17.53 -0.68
CA LYS A 353 4.54 18.35 -1.80
C LYS A 353 3.72 17.52 -2.79
N GLU A 354 4.26 16.39 -3.24
CA GLU A 354 3.57 15.51 -4.20
C GLU A 354 2.30 14.89 -3.59
N GLU A 355 2.26 14.63 -2.29
CA GLU A 355 1.06 14.19 -1.58
C GLU A 355 -0.04 15.26 -1.64
N HIS A 356 0.32 16.53 -1.47
CA HIS A 356 -0.62 17.62 -1.56
C HIS A 356 -1.17 17.76 -2.99
N GLU A 357 -0.29 17.75 -3.98
CA GLU A 357 -0.64 17.82 -5.40
C GLU A 357 -1.55 16.63 -5.79
N ARG A 358 -1.22 15.41 -5.35
CA ARG A 358 -2.03 14.22 -5.60
C ARG A 358 -3.42 14.32 -4.97
N SER A 359 -3.51 14.81 -3.73
CA SER A 359 -4.79 15.01 -3.06
C SER A 359 -5.65 16.06 -3.76
N GLN A 360 -5.05 17.15 -4.26
CA GLN A 360 -5.76 18.15 -5.04
C GLN A 360 -6.28 17.56 -6.35
N LEU A 361 -5.41 16.89 -7.09
CA LEU A 361 -5.73 16.26 -8.37
C LEU A 361 -6.88 15.26 -8.27
N ILE A 362 -6.89 14.38 -7.26
CA ILE A 362 -8.00 13.43 -7.04
C ILE A 362 -9.32 14.18 -6.80
N ASN A 363 -9.33 15.19 -5.93
CA ASN A 363 -10.53 15.93 -5.59
C ASN A 363 -11.05 16.77 -6.76
N GLU A 364 -10.16 17.42 -7.51
CA GLU A 364 -10.49 18.17 -8.73
C GLU A 364 -11.07 17.23 -9.80
N THR A 365 -10.44 16.07 -10.03
CA THR A 365 -10.92 15.08 -10.99
C THR A 365 -12.31 14.56 -10.63
N ILE A 366 -12.56 14.23 -9.36
CA ILE A 366 -13.89 13.82 -8.88
C ILE A 366 -14.92 14.93 -9.13
N ARG A 367 -14.57 16.18 -8.80
CA ARG A 367 -15.46 17.33 -9.01
C ARG A 367 -15.77 17.54 -10.49
N ASP A 368 -14.77 17.43 -11.35
CA ASP A 368 -14.91 17.61 -12.80
C ASP A 368 -15.75 16.51 -13.42
N ILE A 369 -15.57 15.24 -13.01
CA ILE A 369 -16.40 14.11 -13.45
C ILE A 369 -17.86 14.36 -13.04
N LYS A 370 -18.12 14.71 -11.77
CA LYS A 370 -19.48 15.01 -11.31
C LYS A 370 -20.13 16.17 -12.07
N ASN A 371 -19.37 17.24 -12.34
CA ASN A 371 -19.88 18.39 -13.08
C ASN A 371 -20.15 18.06 -14.56
N LYS A 372 -19.29 17.24 -15.19
CA LYS A 372 -19.51 16.74 -16.54
C LYS A 372 -20.75 15.85 -16.62
N LEU A 373 -20.95 14.95 -15.66
CA LEU A 373 -22.16 14.10 -15.59
C LEU A 373 -23.42 14.94 -15.46
N ARG A 374 -23.45 15.91 -14.52
CA ARG A 374 -24.59 16.84 -14.37
C ARG A 374 -24.95 17.56 -15.67
N ARG A 375 -23.94 18.12 -16.35
CA ARG A 375 -24.13 18.84 -17.62
C ARG A 375 -24.58 17.91 -18.73
N SER A 376 -23.94 16.75 -18.88
CA SER A 376 -24.28 15.77 -19.91
C SER A 376 -25.73 15.29 -19.76
N PHE A 377 -26.15 14.96 -18.55
CA PHE A 377 -27.54 14.61 -18.27
C PHE A 377 -28.47 15.78 -18.61
N ALA A 378 -28.17 16.99 -18.12
CA ALA A 378 -29.00 18.17 -18.33
C ALA A 378 -29.13 18.56 -19.80
N ASP A 379 -28.04 18.57 -20.56
CA ASP A 379 -28.03 18.90 -21.99
C ASP A 379 -28.91 17.90 -22.76
N LYS A 380 -28.76 16.58 -22.49
CA LYS A 380 -29.58 15.55 -23.13
C LYS A 380 -31.04 15.62 -22.72
N ALA A 381 -31.33 15.82 -21.43
CA ALA A 381 -32.68 15.96 -20.91
C ALA A 381 -33.40 17.20 -21.48
N ASN A 382 -32.73 18.36 -21.50
CA ASN A 382 -33.28 19.60 -22.03
C ASN A 382 -33.52 19.50 -23.55
N ASP A 383 -32.58 18.92 -24.30
CA ASP A 383 -32.77 18.67 -25.73
C ASP A 383 -33.96 17.74 -25.96
N PHE A 384 -34.10 16.68 -25.17
CA PHE A 384 -35.22 15.76 -25.27
C PHE A 384 -36.56 16.45 -24.97
N ALA A 385 -36.64 17.19 -23.85
CA ALA A 385 -37.82 17.97 -23.50
C ALA A 385 -38.22 18.95 -24.62
N LEU A 386 -37.24 19.61 -25.25
CA LEU A 386 -37.49 20.48 -26.39
C LEU A 386 -38.02 19.71 -27.60
N THR A 387 -37.48 18.52 -27.90
CA THR A 387 -38.01 17.68 -28.98
C THR A 387 -39.45 17.24 -28.72
N LEU A 388 -39.77 16.79 -27.49
CA LEU A 388 -41.14 16.40 -27.10
C LEU A 388 -42.11 17.56 -27.19
N LYS A 389 -41.71 18.75 -26.72
CA LYS A 389 -42.51 19.97 -26.84
C LYS A 389 -42.74 20.38 -28.30
N THR A 390 -41.72 20.26 -29.14
CA THR A 390 -41.82 20.55 -30.57
C THR A 390 -42.76 19.58 -31.28
N LEU A 391 -42.70 18.29 -30.96
CA LEU A 391 -43.63 17.29 -31.48
C LEU A 391 -45.07 17.57 -31.02
N THR A 392 -45.27 17.86 -29.74
CA THR A 392 -46.59 18.26 -29.21
C THR A 392 -47.16 19.45 -29.96
N LEU A 393 -46.37 20.52 -30.17
CA LEU A 393 -46.80 21.70 -30.91
C LEU A 393 -47.09 21.38 -32.37
N ALA A 394 -46.23 20.59 -33.02
CA ALA A 394 -46.40 20.17 -34.40
C ALA A 394 -47.71 19.37 -34.60
N ILE A 395 -48.11 18.54 -33.64
CA ILE A 395 -49.39 17.81 -33.69
C ILE A 395 -50.58 18.76 -33.51
N SER A 396 -50.48 19.71 -32.58
CA SER A 396 -51.56 20.64 -32.27
C SER A 396 -51.81 21.70 -33.34
N GLY A 397 -50.75 22.10 -34.07
CA GLY A 397 -50.78 23.16 -35.09
C GLY A 397 -51.04 22.68 -36.52
N LEU A 398 -51.57 21.46 -36.68
CA LEU A 398 -51.94 20.93 -38.00
C LEU A 398 -53.23 21.57 -38.51
N GLU A 399 -53.11 22.29 -39.61
CA GLU A 399 -54.21 22.96 -40.32
C GLU A 399 -54.08 22.71 -41.84
N GLY A 400 -55.19 22.76 -42.58
CA GLY A 400 -55.22 22.54 -44.03
C GLY A 400 -55.91 21.25 -44.45
N ASP A 401 -55.57 20.72 -45.63
CA ASP A 401 -56.21 19.52 -46.17
C ASP A 401 -55.89 18.26 -45.32
N VAL A 402 -56.90 17.41 -45.13
CA VAL A 402 -56.82 16.20 -44.29
C VAL A 402 -55.76 15.22 -44.80
N GLU A 403 -55.55 15.13 -46.12
CA GLU A 403 -54.58 14.22 -46.74
C GLU A 403 -53.13 14.65 -46.46
N ASP A 404 -52.87 15.96 -46.54
CA ASP A 404 -51.59 16.56 -46.18
C ASP A 404 -51.31 16.41 -44.67
N GLN A 405 -52.33 16.64 -43.83
CA GLN A 405 -52.22 16.44 -42.38
C GLN A 405 -51.92 14.97 -42.04
N LEU A 406 -52.61 14.02 -42.68
CA LEU A 406 -52.39 12.58 -42.45
C LEU A 406 -50.98 12.16 -42.82
N THR A 407 -50.46 12.64 -43.96
CA THR A 407 -49.10 12.40 -44.40
C THR A 407 -48.08 12.94 -43.40
N HIS A 408 -48.33 14.13 -42.83
CA HIS A 408 -47.47 14.73 -41.81
C HIS A 408 -47.48 13.93 -40.50
N VAL A 409 -48.66 13.53 -40.01
CA VAL A 409 -48.78 12.75 -38.76
C VAL A 409 -48.17 11.35 -38.91
N LYS A 410 -48.31 10.70 -40.06
CA LYS A 410 -47.63 9.42 -40.36
C LYS A 410 -46.11 9.57 -40.25
N ARG A 411 -45.54 10.63 -40.83
CA ARG A 411 -44.11 10.92 -40.70
C ARG A 411 -43.71 11.21 -39.24
N LEU A 412 -44.55 11.89 -38.46
CA LEU A 412 -44.28 12.09 -37.03
C LEU A 412 -44.27 10.75 -36.28
N ASN A 413 -45.24 9.87 -36.55
CA ASN A 413 -45.33 8.54 -35.97
C ASN A 413 -44.09 7.67 -36.27
N ASP A 414 -43.62 7.69 -37.51
CA ASP A 414 -42.41 6.94 -37.93
C ASP A 414 -41.13 7.45 -37.24
N ASN A 415 -41.11 8.71 -36.78
CA ASN A 415 -39.99 9.31 -36.06
C ASN A 415 -40.05 9.11 -34.53
N LEU A 416 -41.08 8.46 -33.98
CA LEU A 416 -41.19 8.19 -32.54
C LEU A 416 -40.24 7.08 -32.03
N PRO A 417 -40.02 5.93 -32.72
CA PRO A 417 -39.19 4.85 -32.19
C PRO A 417 -37.74 5.24 -31.84
N PRO A 418 -37.04 6.10 -32.61
CA PRO A 418 -35.70 6.57 -32.23
C PRO A 418 -35.65 7.34 -30.90
N LEU A 419 -36.76 7.90 -30.44
CA LEU A 419 -36.82 8.64 -29.17
C LEU A 419 -36.71 7.72 -27.95
N ASP A 420 -37.10 6.45 -28.07
CA ASP A 420 -36.92 5.45 -27.01
C ASP A 420 -35.44 5.18 -26.74
N ALA A 421 -34.63 5.05 -27.80
CA ALA A 421 -33.18 4.88 -27.68
C ALA A 421 -32.50 6.12 -27.09
N PHE A 422 -33.04 7.32 -27.37
CA PHE A 422 -32.54 8.54 -26.75
C PHE A 422 -32.87 8.59 -25.25
N LEU A 423 -34.05 8.11 -24.85
CA LEU A 423 -34.45 7.98 -23.45
C LEU A 423 -33.56 6.97 -22.70
N GLU A 424 -33.22 5.83 -23.31
CA GLU A 424 -32.25 4.87 -22.75
C GLU A 424 -30.88 5.53 -22.50
N THR A 425 -30.41 6.37 -23.43
CA THR A 425 -29.15 7.12 -23.23
C THR A 425 -29.22 8.08 -22.03
N ILE A 426 -30.39 8.67 -21.75
CA ILE A 426 -30.60 9.52 -20.57
C ILE A 426 -30.64 8.66 -19.30
N ALA A 427 -31.25 7.47 -19.36
CA ALA A 427 -31.28 6.52 -18.24
C ALA A 427 -29.88 6.03 -17.83
N ASP A 428 -29.01 5.71 -18.81
CA ASP A 428 -27.62 5.34 -18.55
C ASP A 428 -26.84 6.48 -17.85
N LEU A 429 -27.14 7.74 -18.19
CA LEU A 429 -26.54 8.91 -17.56
C LEU A 429 -27.07 9.13 -16.14
N GLU A 430 -28.35 8.83 -15.89
CA GLU A 430 -28.95 8.90 -14.56
C GLU A 430 -28.35 7.84 -13.62
N GLU A 431 -28.15 6.61 -14.11
CA GLU A 431 -27.48 5.55 -13.35
C GLU A 431 -26.06 5.99 -12.95
N GLN A 432 -25.28 6.54 -13.89
CA GLN A 432 -23.95 7.10 -13.59
C GLN A 432 -24.01 8.27 -12.61
N CYS A 433 -25.05 9.11 -12.65
CA CYS A 433 -25.25 10.19 -11.68
C CYS A 433 -25.55 9.64 -10.28
N ALA A 434 -26.39 8.60 -10.19
CA ALA A 434 -26.73 7.93 -8.95
C ALA A 434 -25.51 7.25 -8.32
N GLU A 435 -24.71 6.52 -9.12
CA GLU A 435 -23.43 5.95 -8.68
C GLU A 435 -22.45 7.03 -8.18
N ALA A 436 -22.48 8.20 -8.82
CA ALA A 436 -21.71 9.37 -8.43
C ALA A 436 -22.24 10.10 -7.19
N ASN A 437 -23.34 9.63 -6.56
CA ASN A 437 -24.04 10.32 -5.48
C ASN A 437 -24.33 11.78 -5.86
N ILE A 438 -24.98 11.97 -7.01
CA ILE A 438 -25.47 13.27 -7.48
C ILE A 438 -26.99 13.26 -7.29
N ASP A 439 -27.45 13.84 -6.18
CA ASP A 439 -28.88 13.86 -5.84
C ASP A 439 -29.60 15.06 -6.47
N GLU A 440 -28.87 16.14 -6.75
CA GLU A 440 -29.40 17.40 -7.29
C GLU A 440 -28.60 17.87 -8.51
N ASN A 441 -29.33 18.33 -9.53
CA ASN A 441 -28.77 18.86 -10.77
C ASN A 441 -29.31 20.27 -11.07
N ASP A 442 -28.49 21.29 -10.82
CA ASP A 442 -28.87 22.70 -11.04
C ASP A 442 -29.05 23.08 -12.52
N TYR A 443 -28.65 22.21 -13.46
CA TYR A 443 -28.66 22.50 -14.90
C TYR A 443 -29.94 22.05 -15.62
N THR A 444 -30.79 21.26 -14.98
CA THR A 444 -32.07 20.82 -15.53
C THR A 444 -33.09 20.63 -14.41
N THR A 445 -34.36 20.94 -14.70
CA THR A 445 -35.47 20.60 -13.80
C THR A 445 -36.13 19.28 -14.17
N TYR A 446 -35.78 18.72 -15.34
CA TYR A 446 -36.39 17.50 -15.86
C TYR A 446 -35.76 16.25 -15.25
N THR A 447 -36.62 15.33 -14.83
CA THR A 447 -36.24 13.98 -14.39
C THR A 447 -36.50 12.94 -15.49
N LEU A 448 -35.85 11.78 -15.42
CA LEU A 448 -36.10 10.70 -16.39
C LEU A 448 -37.58 10.29 -16.39
N ASP A 449 -38.18 10.18 -15.21
CA ASP A 449 -39.59 9.81 -15.03
C ASP A 449 -40.54 10.80 -15.71
N GLU A 450 -40.29 12.11 -15.57
CA GLU A 450 -41.07 13.16 -16.24
C GLU A 450 -40.94 13.07 -17.76
N LEU A 451 -39.72 12.90 -18.28
CA LEU A 451 -39.47 12.79 -19.73
C LEU A 451 -40.09 11.53 -20.33
N SER A 452 -40.03 10.41 -19.61
CA SER A 452 -40.67 9.15 -19.99
C SER A 452 -42.19 9.31 -20.06
N TYR A 453 -42.77 9.99 -19.06
CA TYR A 453 -44.20 10.29 -19.04
C TYR A 453 -44.61 11.23 -20.19
N GLU A 454 -43.87 12.31 -20.44
CA GLU A 454 -44.12 13.23 -21.55
C GLU A 454 -44.01 12.52 -22.92
N LEU A 455 -43.02 11.64 -23.11
CA LEU A 455 -42.93 10.83 -24.33
C LEU A 455 -44.16 9.93 -24.51
N GLY A 456 -44.64 9.32 -23.44
CA GLY A 456 -45.87 8.53 -23.45
C GLY A 456 -47.09 9.34 -23.87
N LEU A 457 -47.21 10.58 -23.38
CA LEU A 457 -48.27 11.51 -23.79
C LEU A 457 -48.16 11.87 -25.28
N VAL A 458 -46.97 12.21 -25.77
CA VAL A 458 -46.73 12.53 -27.20
C VAL A 458 -47.13 11.34 -28.07
N LYS A 459 -46.68 10.12 -27.73
CA LYS A 459 -47.05 8.88 -28.45
C LYS A 459 -48.56 8.71 -28.51
N SER A 460 -49.25 8.89 -27.38
CA SER A 460 -50.72 8.81 -27.32
C SER A 460 -51.41 9.89 -28.17
N SER A 461 -50.91 11.13 -28.15
CA SER A 461 -51.45 12.23 -28.96
C SER A 461 -51.26 12.02 -30.45
N VAL A 462 -50.09 11.52 -30.89
CA VAL A 462 -49.84 11.15 -32.29
C VAL A 462 -50.80 10.05 -32.73
N ALA A 463 -50.90 8.97 -31.94
CA ALA A 463 -51.78 7.84 -32.26
C ALA A 463 -53.25 8.27 -32.39
N LYS A 464 -53.76 9.05 -31.42
CA LYS A 464 -55.13 9.57 -31.46
C LYS A 464 -55.39 10.50 -32.65
N LYS A 465 -54.43 11.38 -32.97
CA LYS A 465 -54.57 12.29 -34.11
C LYS A 465 -54.48 11.55 -35.44
N LEU A 466 -53.64 10.52 -35.53
CA LEU A 466 -53.52 9.64 -36.69
C LEU A 466 -54.85 8.92 -36.93
N ALA A 467 -55.38 8.25 -35.90
CA ALA A 467 -56.69 7.59 -35.96
C ALA A 467 -57.82 8.55 -36.39
N PHE A 468 -57.87 9.75 -35.78
CA PHE A 468 -58.84 10.79 -36.15
C PHE A 468 -58.74 11.16 -37.64
N LEU A 469 -57.54 11.43 -38.15
CA LEU A 469 -57.35 11.83 -39.55
C LEU A 469 -57.64 10.69 -40.53
N GLU A 470 -57.30 9.45 -40.18
CA GLU A 470 -57.66 8.26 -40.97
C GLU A 470 -59.18 8.11 -41.07
N ASN A 471 -59.90 8.32 -39.96
CA ASN A 471 -61.36 8.24 -39.96
C ASN A 471 -62.00 9.36 -40.78
N GLN A 472 -61.46 10.58 -40.71
CA GLN A 472 -61.91 11.70 -41.54
C GLN A 472 -61.65 11.47 -43.05
N MET A 473 -60.54 10.82 -43.41
CA MET A 473 -60.28 10.41 -44.79
C MET A 473 -61.30 9.38 -45.30
N VAL A 474 -61.66 8.41 -44.46
CA VAL A 474 -62.72 7.43 -44.78
C VAL A 474 -64.06 8.13 -44.97
N ALA A 475 -64.44 9.02 -44.04
CA ALA A 475 -65.69 9.78 -44.13
C ALA A 475 -65.76 10.63 -45.41
N ARG A 476 -64.66 11.29 -45.81
CA ARG A 476 -64.57 12.06 -47.06
C ARG A 476 -64.77 11.22 -48.32
N ASN A 477 -64.30 9.97 -48.32
CA ASN A 477 -64.42 9.07 -49.47
C ASN A 477 -65.79 8.39 -49.58
N MET A 478 -66.63 8.45 -48.54
CA MET A 478 -67.97 7.88 -48.51
C MET A 478 -69.01 8.93 -48.90
N THR A 479 -69.35 9.01 -50.19
CA THR A 479 -70.29 10.02 -50.73
C THR A 479 -71.77 9.71 -50.51
N ASN A 480 -72.10 8.48 -50.11
CA ASN A 480 -73.47 7.97 -50.05
C ASN A 480 -74.15 8.20 -48.69
N LEU A 481 -73.44 8.79 -47.72
CA LEU A 481 -73.95 9.06 -46.37
C LEU A 481 -74.08 10.56 -46.12
N THR A 482 -75.08 10.95 -45.34
CA THR A 482 -75.18 12.33 -44.86
C THR A 482 -74.10 12.61 -43.80
N PRO A 483 -73.61 13.86 -43.67
CA PRO A 483 -72.62 14.22 -42.64
C PRO A 483 -73.05 13.85 -41.22
N ILE A 484 -74.35 13.92 -40.93
CA ILE A 484 -74.92 13.61 -39.61
C ILE A 484 -74.82 12.10 -39.31
N GLN A 485 -75.11 11.23 -40.29
CA GLN A 485 -75.00 9.78 -40.12
C GLN A 485 -73.55 9.33 -39.96
N LEU A 486 -72.63 9.96 -40.70
CA LEU A 486 -71.19 9.71 -40.53
C LEU A 486 -70.70 10.11 -39.14
N GLU A 487 -71.14 11.26 -38.62
CA GLU A 487 -70.80 11.72 -37.27
C GLU A 487 -71.37 10.79 -36.17
N GLU A 488 -72.58 10.25 -36.37
CA GLU A 488 -73.19 9.25 -35.48
C GLU A 488 -72.37 7.96 -35.45
N PHE A 489 -72.01 7.40 -36.61
CA PHE A 489 -71.19 6.19 -36.70
C PHE A 489 -69.77 6.40 -36.14
N GLU A 490 -69.16 7.56 -36.39
CA GLU A 490 -67.85 7.91 -35.84
C GLU A 490 -67.89 8.00 -34.31
N SER A 491 -68.93 8.65 -33.75
CA SER A 491 -69.11 8.81 -32.31
C SER A 491 -69.26 7.45 -31.61
N VAL A 492 -70.06 6.55 -32.19
CA VAL A 492 -70.23 5.19 -31.67
C VAL A 492 -68.94 4.39 -31.76
N PHE A 493 -68.28 4.37 -32.92
CA PHE A 493 -67.03 3.65 -33.11
C PHE A 493 -65.97 4.07 -32.07
N ARG A 494 -65.81 5.38 -31.87
CA ARG A 494 -64.86 5.93 -30.88
C ARG A 494 -65.25 5.65 -29.44
N HIS A 495 -66.55 5.55 -29.13
CA HIS A 495 -67.01 5.23 -27.78
C HIS A 495 -66.60 3.81 -27.36
N PHE A 496 -66.60 2.88 -28.31
CA PHE A 496 -66.30 1.47 -28.08
C PHE A 496 -64.83 1.10 -28.33
N ASP A 497 -64.10 1.84 -29.17
CA ASP A 497 -62.63 1.76 -29.30
C ASP A 497 -61.93 2.38 -28.07
N ARG A 498 -61.89 1.62 -26.97
CA ARG A 498 -61.34 2.10 -25.69
C ARG A 498 -59.84 2.18 -25.65
N ASP A 499 -59.15 1.33 -26.43
CA ASP A 499 -57.70 1.30 -26.51
C ASP A 499 -57.14 2.31 -27.53
N GLY A 500 -58.01 2.90 -28.36
CA GLY A 500 -57.63 3.89 -29.36
C GLY A 500 -56.80 3.28 -30.48
N SER A 501 -56.97 1.98 -30.73
CA SER A 501 -56.28 1.23 -31.77
C SER A 501 -56.79 1.56 -33.19
N ASN A 502 -57.89 2.32 -33.28
CA ASN A 502 -58.63 2.59 -34.51
C ASN A 502 -59.21 1.32 -35.15
N THR A 503 -59.42 0.28 -34.33
CA THR A 503 -60.05 -0.98 -34.72
C THR A 503 -60.93 -1.50 -33.60
N LEU A 504 -62.02 -2.19 -33.91
CA LEU A 504 -62.89 -2.81 -32.93
C LEU A 504 -62.62 -4.32 -32.87
N GLN A 505 -62.45 -4.83 -31.66
CA GLN A 505 -62.50 -6.26 -31.38
C GLN A 505 -63.95 -6.75 -31.41
N GLU A 506 -64.16 -8.06 -31.48
CA GLU A 506 -65.49 -8.66 -31.62
C GLU A 506 -66.51 -8.19 -30.57
N ILE A 507 -66.08 -8.10 -29.31
CA ILE A 507 -66.91 -7.64 -28.19
C ILE A 507 -67.26 -6.15 -28.34
N GLU A 508 -66.30 -5.33 -28.78
CA GLU A 508 -66.48 -3.88 -28.96
C GLU A 508 -67.36 -3.59 -30.17
N PHE A 509 -67.20 -4.37 -31.25
CA PHE A 509 -68.02 -4.33 -32.45
C PHE A 509 -69.48 -4.72 -32.14
N SER A 510 -69.69 -5.82 -31.42
CA SER A 510 -71.02 -6.23 -30.94
C SER A 510 -71.72 -5.12 -30.15
N ALA A 511 -71.01 -4.51 -29.19
CA ALA A 511 -71.54 -3.45 -28.36
C ALA A 511 -71.84 -2.17 -29.15
N ALA A 512 -71.00 -1.83 -30.14
CA ALA A 512 -71.22 -0.71 -31.05
C ALA A 512 -72.49 -0.91 -31.89
N LEU A 513 -72.69 -2.09 -32.46
CA LEU A 513 -73.90 -2.42 -33.22
C LEU A 513 -75.17 -2.35 -32.36
N ALA A 514 -75.13 -2.91 -31.15
CA ALA A 514 -76.24 -2.86 -30.21
C ALA A 514 -76.62 -1.40 -29.86
N SER A 515 -75.65 -0.49 -29.76
CA SER A 515 -75.89 0.93 -29.47
C SER A 515 -76.56 1.69 -30.63
N LEU A 516 -76.39 1.20 -31.86
CA LEU A 516 -77.03 1.71 -33.08
C LEU A 516 -78.37 1.03 -33.37
N GLY A 517 -78.86 0.18 -32.44
CA GLY A 517 -80.13 -0.52 -32.55
C GLY A 517 -80.08 -1.82 -33.36
N LEU A 518 -78.89 -2.28 -33.75
CA LEU A 518 -78.67 -3.55 -34.45
C LEU A 518 -78.33 -4.64 -33.43
N VAL A 519 -79.32 -5.46 -33.06
CA VAL A 519 -79.17 -6.56 -32.10
C VAL A 519 -79.18 -7.88 -32.84
N TYR A 520 -78.06 -8.61 -32.74
CA TYR A 520 -77.88 -9.97 -33.25
C TYR A 520 -77.77 -10.94 -32.06
N ASP A 521 -78.05 -12.22 -32.26
CA ASP A 521 -77.72 -13.24 -31.25
C ASP A 521 -76.21 -13.57 -31.25
N GLU A 522 -75.72 -14.33 -30.26
CA GLU A 522 -74.28 -14.59 -30.11
C GLU A 522 -73.67 -15.35 -31.31
N ASP A 523 -74.42 -16.26 -31.94
CA ASP A 523 -73.93 -17.06 -33.05
C ASP A 523 -73.96 -16.25 -34.37
N GLU A 524 -75.02 -15.47 -34.61
CA GLU A 524 -75.14 -14.57 -35.76
C GLU A 524 -74.11 -13.42 -35.69
N MET A 525 -73.85 -12.88 -34.49
CA MET A 525 -72.89 -11.79 -34.33
C MET A 525 -71.46 -12.22 -34.69
N HIS A 526 -71.07 -13.45 -34.32
CA HIS A 526 -69.76 -14.00 -34.67
C HIS A 526 -69.58 -14.11 -36.19
N GLU A 527 -70.61 -14.57 -36.91
CA GLU A 527 -70.59 -14.65 -38.38
C GLU A 527 -70.50 -13.25 -39.01
N VAL A 528 -71.31 -12.30 -38.54
CA VAL A 528 -71.30 -10.90 -39.02
C VAL A 528 -69.94 -10.23 -38.77
N PHE A 529 -69.32 -10.47 -37.61
CA PHE A 529 -67.98 -9.96 -37.31
C PHE A 529 -66.93 -10.55 -38.25
N LEU A 530 -66.95 -11.85 -38.50
CA LEU A 530 -66.02 -12.53 -39.42
C LEU A 530 -66.16 -12.03 -40.86
N GLU A 531 -67.39 -11.83 -41.33
CA GLU A 531 -67.65 -11.26 -42.66
C GLU A 531 -67.12 -9.82 -42.77
N THR A 532 -67.28 -9.02 -41.71
CA THR A 532 -66.89 -7.60 -41.71
C THR A 532 -65.38 -7.39 -41.57
N CYS A 533 -64.72 -8.16 -40.69
CA CYS A 533 -63.26 -8.06 -40.48
C CYS A 533 -62.46 -8.69 -41.64
N GLY A 534 -63.06 -9.63 -42.38
CA GLY A 534 -62.48 -10.26 -43.56
C GLY A 534 -61.23 -11.09 -43.23
N ARG A 535 -60.04 -10.61 -43.63
CA ARG A 535 -58.74 -11.27 -43.33
C ARG A 535 -58.06 -10.73 -42.08
N ASN A 536 -58.57 -9.64 -41.52
CA ASN A 536 -58.03 -9.02 -40.32
C ASN A 536 -58.74 -9.62 -39.11
N SER A 537 -58.08 -9.67 -37.94
CA SER A 537 -58.70 -10.15 -36.70
C SER A 537 -59.48 -9.07 -35.94
N THR A 538 -59.60 -7.87 -36.52
CA THR A 538 -60.29 -6.71 -35.96
C THR A 538 -60.98 -5.93 -37.09
N VAL A 539 -62.01 -5.17 -36.74
CA VAL A 539 -62.80 -4.36 -37.68
C VAL A 539 -62.29 -2.92 -37.69
N SER A 540 -61.75 -2.46 -38.80
CA SER A 540 -61.36 -1.05 -38.98
C SER A 540 -62.56 -0.12 -39.12
N PHE A 541 -62.37 1.18 -38.92
CA PHE A 541 -63.43 2.17 -39.13
C PHE A 541 -64.03 2.13 -40.55
N GLU A 542 -63.20 1.92 -41.59
CA GLU A 542 -63.69 1.78 -42.97
C GLU A 542 -64.60 0.55 -43.15
N GLN A 543 -64.22 -0.58 -42.55
CA GLN A 543 -65.03 -1.80 -42.59
C GLN A 543 -66.33 -1.63 -41.82
N PHE A 544 -66.27 -0.98 -40.66
CA PHE A 544 -67.45 -0.65 -39.85
C PHE A 544 -68.43 0.23 -40.63
N ILE A 545 -67.95 1.30 -41.27
CA ILE A 545 -68.82 2.20 -42.07
C ILE A 545 -69.43 1.45 -43.27
N ARG A 546 -68.64 0.66 -44.01
CA ARG A 546 -69.17 -0.14 -45.13
C ARG A 546 -70.27 -1.10 -44.69
N PHE A 547 -70.09 -1.73 -43.54
CA PHE A 547 -71.11 -2.58 -42.94
C PHE A 547 -72.38 -1.77 -42.61
N MET A 548 -72.24 -0.64 -41.91
CA MET A 548 -73.38 0.21 -41.55
C MET A 548 -74.16 0.74 -42.77
N VAL A 549 -73.46 1.11 -43.86
CA VAL A 549 -74.10 1.49 -45.13
C VAL A 549 -74.91 0.33 -45.70
N SER A 550 -74.35 -0.88 -45.72
CA SER A 550 -75.03 -2.05 -46.27
C SER A 550 -76.31 -2.44 -45.53
N VAL A 551 -76.38 -2.17 -44.22
CA VAL A 551 -77.55 -2.50 -43.39
C VAL A 551 -78.60 -1.38 -43.41
N THR A 552 -78.21 -0.13 -43.69
CA THR A 552 -79.12 1.04 -43.65
C THR A 552 -79.77 1.38 -45.00
N GLU A 553 -79.16 1.03 -46.14
CA GLU A 553 -79.77 1.22 -47.48
C GLU A 553 -81.05 0.39 -47.68
N ASP A 554 -81.20 -0.75 -47.00
CA ASP A 554 -82.35 -1.67 -47.16
C ASP A 554 -83.63 -1.24 -46.41
N GLN A 555 -83.59 -0.23 -45.52
CA GLN A 555 -84.74 0.14 -44.68
C GLN A 555 -85.62 1.32 -45.17
N ASN A 556 -85.24 2.06 -46.22
CA ASN A 556 -85.89 3.34 -46.59
C ASN A 556 -86.34 3.46 -48.06
N THR A 557 -86.87 2.40 -48.67
CA THR A 557 -87.42 2.50 -50.04
C THR A 557 -88.75 3.26 -50.06
N ALA A 558 -88.97 4.11 -51.08
CA ALA A 558 -90.19 4.92 -51.21
C ALA A 558 -91.47 4.06 -51.25
N GLU A 559 -91.37 2.83 -51.75
CA GLU A 559 -92.45 1.85 -51.82
C GLU A 559 -92.82 1.27 -50.45
N GLN A 560 -91.84 1.09 -49.55
CA GLN A 560 -92.11 0.69 -48.16
C GLN A 560 -92.73 1.84 -47.36
N VAL A 561 -92.27 3.08 -47.54
CA VAL A 561 -92.89 4.27 -46.92
C VAL A 561 -94.34 4.45 -47.39
N PHE A 562 -94.60 4.22 -48.68
CA PHE A 562 -95.96 4.22 -49.23
C PHE A 562 -96.86 3.16 -48.60
N GLN A 563 -96.32 1.95 -48.38
CA GLN A 563 -97.02 0.87 -47.71
C GLN A 563 -97.33 1.20 -46.24
N SER A 564 -96.41 1.86 -45.52
CA SER A 564 -96.65 2.33 -44.15
C SER A 564 -97.79 3.36 -44.07
N PHE A 565 -97.89 4.31 -45.01
CA PHE A 565 -99.03 5.22 -45.06
C PHE A 565 -100.36 4.50 -45.30
N ARG A 566 -100.36 3.42 -46.08
CA ARG A 566 -101.55 2.60 -46.34
C ARG A 566 -102.03 1.84 -45.11
N GLU A 567 -101.11 1.40 -44.26
CA GLU A 567 -101.42 0.75 -42.98
C GLU A 567 -101.92 1.76 -41.96
N VAL A 568 -101.34 2.96 -41.90
CA VAL A 568 -101.82 4.07 -41.06
C VAL A 568 -103.23 4.52 -41.47
N ALA A 569 -103.54 4.48 -42.76
CA ALA A 569 -104.87 4.77 -43.29
C ALA A 569 -105.91 3.65 -43.09
N ASP A 570 -105.53 2.52 -42.48
CA ASP A 570 -106.35 1.31 -42.35
C ASP A 570 -106.96 0.86 -43.71
N GLY A 571 -106.14 0.95 -44.77
CA GLY A 571 -106.53 0.59 -46.13
C GLY A 571 -107.42 1.61 -46.88
N LYS A 572 -107.74 2.77 -46.28
CA LYS A 572 -108.47 3.86 -46.95
C LYS A 572 -107.58 4.59 -47.97
N PRO A 573 -108.15 5.20 -49.02
CA PRO A 573 -107.39 6.00 -50.00
C PRO A 573 -107.04 7.41 -49.49
N TYR A 574 -107.30 7.70 -48.21
CA TYR A 574 -107.03 8.97 -47.54
C TYR A 574 -106.67 8.70 -46.07
N VAL A 575 -105.99 9.65 -45.43
CA VAL A 575 -105.74 9.67 -43.98
C VAL A 575 -106.49 10.83 -43.34
N THR A 576 -106.95 10.64 -42.10
CA THR A 576 -107.47 11.73 -41.26
C THR A 576 -106.40 12.18 -40.26
N GLU A 577 -106.55 13.38 -39.70
CA GLU A 577 -105.69 13.85 -38.62
C GLU A 577 -105.67 12.88 -37.42
N LEU A 578 -106.80 12.21 -37.16
CA LEU A 578 -106.92 11.27 -36.06
C LEU A 578 -106.11 9.98 -36.31
N ASP A 579 -106.04 9.51 -37.56
CA ASP A 579 -105.24 8.34 -37.96
C ASP A 579 -103.72 8.62 -37.83
N LEU A 580 -103.29 9.84 -38.17
CA LEU A 580 -101.89 10.27 -38.00
C LEU A 580 -101.50 10.44 -36.53
N ARG A 581 -102.41 10.94 -35.68
CA ARG A 581 -102.15 11.05 -34.23
C ARG A 581 -102.15 9.69 -33.53
N HIS A 582 -102.95 8.74 -33.98
CA HIS A 582 -103.00 7.38 -33.42
C HIS A 582 -101.82 6.49 -33.84
N SER A 583 -101.06 6.88 -34.87
CA SER A 583 -99.87 6.15 -35.36
C SER A 583 -98.55 6.56 -34.69
N LEU A 584 -98.62 7.22 -33.52
CA LEU A 584 -97.47 7.64 -32.71
C LEU A 584 -96.49 8.59 -33.42
N ILE A 585 -96.94 9.27 -34.48
CA ILE A 585 -96.17 10.33 -35.14
C ILE A 585 -96.11 11.56 -34.21
N PRO A 586 -94.94 12.18 -34.00
CA PRO A 586 -94.83 13.39 -33.18
C PRO A 586 -95.75 14.52 -33.67
N ASP A 587 -96.46 15.18 -32.76
CA ASP A 587 -97.48 16.20 -33.08
C ASP A 587 -96.93 17.34 -33.98
N GLU A 588 -95.65 17.73 -33.82
CA GLU A 588 -95.01 18.77 -34.64
C GLU A 588 -94.85 18.38 -36.12
N LEU A 589 -94.72 17.09 -36.42
CA LEU A 589 -94.62 16.58 -37.79
C LEU A 589 -96.00 16.41 -38.43
N ILE A 590 -97.04 16.14 -37.64
CA ILE A 590 -98.41 16.00 -38.12
C ILE A 590 -98.89 17.32 -38.73
N ASP A 591 -98.63 18.46 -38.07
CA ASP A 591 -99.03 19.77 -38.57
C ASP A 591 -98.38 20.08 -39.95
N ASN A 592 -97.11 19.73 -40.12
CA ASN A 592 -96.39 19.88 -41.39
C ASN A 592 -96.92 18.94 -42.49
N LEU A 593 -97.32 17.72 -42.13
CA LEU A 593 -97.91 16.74 -43.05
C LEU A 593 -99.30 17.20 -43.52
N LEU A 594 -100.12 17.77 -42.62
CA LEU A 594 -101.44 18.30 -42.95
C LEU A 594 -101.38 19.53 -43.86
N GLU A 595 -100.36 20.39 -43.73
CA GLU A 595 -100.15 21.53 -44.63
C GLU A 595 -99.65 21.12 -46.02
N SER A 596 -98.86 20.05 -46.10
CA SER A 596 -98.21 19.62 -47.34
C SER A 596 -99.04 18.62 -48.16
N MET A 597 -99.93 17.85 -47.53
CA MET A 597 -100.79 16.89 -48.22
C MET A 597 -102.01 17.57 -48.88
N PRO A 598 -102.32 17.22 -50.15
CA PRO A 598 -103.54 17.69 -50.79
C PRO A 598 -104.78 17.13 -50.12
N LYS A 599 -105.87 17.90 -50.08
CA LYS A 599 -107.16 17.45 -49.56
C LYS A 599 -107.80 16.46 -50.52
N HIS A 600 -108.43 15.43 -49.97
CA HIS A 600 -109.10 14.39 -50.75
C HIS A 600 -110.54 14.82 -51.16
N GLU A 601 -110.88 14.74 -52.45
CA GLU A 601 -112.20 15.11 -53.01
C GLU A 601 -113.00 13.90 -53.57
N GLY A 602 -112.80 12.70 -53.01
CA GLY A 602 -113.48 11.46 -53.41
C GLY A 602 -114.82 11.16 -52.68
N PRO A 603 -115.58 10.14 -53.10
CA PRO A 603 -116.88 9.79 -52.50
C PRO A 603 -116.73 9.32 -51.04
N ASP A 604 -117.48 9.94 -50.13
CA ASP A 604 -117.40 9.69 -48.69
C ASP A 604 -117.88 8.28 -48.28
N LEU A 605 -117.12 7.61 -47.41
CA LEU A 605 -117.63 6.53 -46.57
C LEU A 605 -118.48 7.11 -45.43
N LEU A 606 -119.59 6.47 -45.08
CA LEU A 606 -120.64 6.96 -44.16
C LEU A 606 -120.13 7.39 -42.76
N GLU A 607 -118.95 6.92 -42.33
CA GLU A 607 -118.42 7.13 -40.98
C GLU A 607 -117.54 8.40 -40.85
N ASP A 608 -117.00 8.94 -41.95
CA ASP A 608 -116.01 10.03 -41.93
C ASP A 608 -116.52 11.32 -42.62
N ARG A 609 -117.83 11.52 -42.72
CA ARG A 609 -118.46 12.53 -43.60
C ARG A 609 -118.15 14.00 -43.25
N ASP A 610 -117.83 14.28 -41.99
CA ASP A 610 -117.66 15.66 -41.48
C ASP A 610 -116.20 15.98 -41.06
N LEU A 611 -115.22 15.13 -41.41
CA LEU A 611 -113.81 15.31 -41.03
C LEU A 611 -112.93 15.71 -42.24
N PRO A 612 -111.89 16.55 -42.05
CA PRO A 612 -110.90 16.84 -43.09
C PRO A 612 -110.11 15.58 -43.49
N LYS A 613 -110.04 15.29 -44.79
CA LYS A 613 -109.37 14.12 -45.36
C LYS A 613 -108.21 14.53 -46.24
N TYR A 614 -107.08 13.83 -46.12
CA TYR A 614 -105.84 14.13 -46.82
C TYR A 614 -105.40 12.95 -47.69
N ASP A 615 -105.03 13.23 -48.94
CA ASP A 615 -104.72 12.23 -49.95
C ASP A 615 -103.22 11.93 -49.94
N TYR A 616 -102.84 10.91 -49.18
CA TYR A 616 -101.44 10.49 -49.08
C TYR A 616 -100.95 9.80 -50.36
N ILE A 617 -101.85 9.29 -51.21
CA ILE A 617 -101.48 8.59 -52.45
C ILE A 617 -100.90 9.60 -53.44
N THR A 618 -101.65 10.67 -53.69
CA THR A 618 -101.22 11.77 -54.59
C THR A 618 -100.00 12.51 -54.04
N PHE A 619 -99.90 12.63 -52.70
CA PHE A 619 -98.74 13.21 -52.03
C PHE A 619 -97.46 12.38 -52.29
N MET A 620 -97.55 11.06 -52.13
CA MET A 620 -96.42 10.16 -52.35
C MET A 620 -96.07 10.02 -53.83
N GLU A 621 -97.05 9.96 -54.74
CA GLU A 621 -96.81 9.95 -56.19
C GLU A 621 -96.05 11.21 -56.63
N ARG A 622 -96.39 12.41 -56.11
CA ARG A 622 -95.64 13.64 -56.38
C ARG A 622 -94.21 13.63 -55.85
N MET A 623 -93.98 13.00 -54.70
CA MET A 623 -92.65 12.86 -54.12
C MET A 623 -91.80 11.85 -54.89
N MET A 624 -92.42 10.80 -55.45
CA MET A 624 -91.76 9.78 -56.27
C MET A 624 -91.44 10.27 -57.70
N ASP A 625 -92.32 11.05 -58.34
CA ASP A 625 -92.11 11.56 -59.71
C ASP A 625 -91.12 12.74 -59.81
N ASN A 626 -90.77 13.39 -58.69
CA ASN A 626 -89.86 14.56 -58.69
C ASN A 626 -88.36 14.21 -58.83
N GLN A 627 -88.03 12.94 -59.11
CA GLN A 627 -86.66 12.52 -59.44
C GLN A 627 -86.27 12.71 -60.92
N GLY A 628 -87.06 13.43 -61.74
CA GLY A 628 -86.70 13.63 -63.14
C GLY A 628 -87.19 14.92 -63.77
N THR A 629 -86.48 16.04 -63.56
CA THR A 629 -86.17 17.05 -64.61
C THR A 629 -85.31 18.19 -64.05
N SER A 630 -84.05 18.32 -64.50
CA SER A 630 -83.19 19.48 -64.25
C SER A 630 -82.93 20.21 -65.58
N GLU A 631 -83.41 21.45 -65.72
CA GLU A 631 -82.95 22.39 -66.74
C GLU A 631 -82.62 23.73 -66.08
N ASP A 632 -81.34 24.09 -66.10
CA ASP A 632 -80.82 25.35 -65.57
C ASP A 632 -79.78 25.92 -66.54
N THR A 633 -80.14 26.98 -67.29
CA THR A 633 -79.25 28.13 -67.60
C THR A 633 -79.91 29.16 -68.50
N LYS A 634 -80.08 30.40 -67.99
CA LYS A 634 -79.57 31.61 -68.68
C LYS A 634 -79.72 32.91 -67.88
N ARG A 635 -78.59 33.65 -67.91
CA ARG A 635 -78.38 35.11 -67.83
C ARG A 635 -78.50 35.71 -66.43
N SER A 636 -77.61 36.60 -66.00
CA SER A 636 -77.06 37.74 -66.76
C SER A 636 -75.85 38.36 -66.05
N ILE A 637 -74.80 38.72 -66.79
CA ILE A 637 -73.93 39.88 -66.45
C ILE A 637 -73.53 40.60 -67.75
N ASN A 638 -74.07 41.81 -67.93
CA ASN A 638 -73.49 42.98 -68.62
C ASN A 638 -73.36 44.06 -67.52
N GLY A 639 -72.37 44.93 -67.40
CA GLY A 639 -71.14 45.21 -68.16
C GLY A 639 -70.49 46.55 -67.68
N GLY A 640 -69.31 46.90 -68.22
CA GLY A 640 -68.63 48.22 -68.20
C GLY A 640 -67.44 48.35 -67.22
N HIS A 641 -66.21 48.74 -67.59
CA HIS A 641 -65.69 49.43 -68.78
C HIS A 641 -64.49 48.73 -69.44
#